data_AF-A0AAV5RTB0-F1
#
_entry.id   AF-A0AAV5RTB0-F1
#
_cell.length_a   1.000
_cell.length_b   1.000
_cell.length_c   1.000
_cell.angle_alpha   90.00
_cell.angle_beta   90.00
_cell.angle_gamma   90.00
#
_symmetry.space_group_name_H-M   'P 1'
#
loop_
_entity.id
_entity.type
_entity.pdbx_description
1 polymer ?
#
loop_
_entity_poly.entity_id
_entity_poly.type
_entity_poly.pdbx_seq_one_letter_code
_entity_poly.pdbx_strand_id
1 'polypeptide(L)'
;MSSHIRLRSIWSITYRSLQLLLILHCITCRGETLDEEQVHFTLDSEPITGNDEHHDFAPASFTKTELEFYRQKVKGFFNFALDKYLERGYPYDEIRPLSCVPKTRNFDNSNDLVTNDVLGNFTTTLIDSLTTVAIIGDRERMKELVDLVISTYDNFAIDSVVQVFETTIRVVGGLMSTHLYITDPRKKVFLGDEYDGESLLRLARDMADRLLPAYMTKTGLPVPRVNLLTKFYGLTTELVNENNVAGMASPMFEFTMLSYLTSDQKYERIARYAFDKVWSMRSARNLLPMSFNPQDRHFYSTMTGTGASVDSFFEHALKGAVLFDDEALYDIWTQSYDALNIDTRGDWFYYNVDSNSGGIFTRWIDSLSGFFPGVQTLHGDLDDAVPKHLMFLKLWDTFGSIPERWGFNINRLLPGNSGAMAHASRKMQAQSLRDADLLRNVDLHNLTAIREANEMLKQVNTPLEWYPLRPEFIESTYFLYRATRDPLYLQIGARIARDLETRFMGPCGFAGFQDIYNGKPQDRMESFVLSETLKYLYLLFDEGNELHSTRDNTVFSTEGHPMWLLPEVKRRYKTEGTFTDPWWIQHLAECEREEIAYLERRQNHGGDAAGGNMFFKFAKRLLRGTLPSTEDEPGAGAGTDNSTLAAEAPDAALAAETTRRAPATCPVYTPPSLEGPAHAQWLYSPLLSGYSRLFEIEERFGDTLVPPLWNRDLGPELRQEGLQVGLAPGPGRTAASAAIELDPAFYARWADPRGSRCRRAATSESVDLYFVSNSDAGDADTDGAGEARLEPPVVHRNNRTVASTSFLGRHKLRVEKVSPGQVDTHGDTVQSAQFEGADRVDTLSSKCDATAALYTPTTLYVAGRLDGIAIPKGYAVELPFRDLFPEDRDVAGSSLGLNAQRQLLLDCTPIVNIRVVQ
;
A
#
# COMPACT_ATOMS: atom_id res chain seq x y z
N MET A 1 67.85 -37.40 -31.70
CA MET A 1 67.94 -35.96 -32.08
C MET A 1 66.53 -35.40 -32.11
N SER A 2 66.36 -34.20 -31.55
CA SER A 2 65.36 -33.15 -31.84
C SER A 2 63.94 -33.56 -32.25
N SER A 3 62.86 -32.93 -31.80
CA SER A 3 62.69 -31.59 -31.25
C SER A 3 61.18 -31.40 -31.02
N HIS A 4 60.84 -30.55 -30.05
CA HIS A 4 59.57 -29.84 -29.84
C HIS A 4 58.24 -30.55 -30.15
N ILE A 5 57.43 -30.79 -29.09
CA ILE A 5 55.96 -30.67 -29.07
C ILE A 5 55.47 -30.59 -27.61
N ARG A 6 54.55 -29.65 -27.38
CA ARG A 6 53.40 -29.53 -26.44
C ARG A 6 53.43 -30.19 -25.05
N LEU A 7 52.91 -29.47 -24.04
CA LEU A 7 51.57 -29.65 -23.42
C LEU A 7 51.32 -28.75 -22.18
N ARG A 8 50.10 -28.17 -22.12
CA ARG A 8 49.15 -27.97 -20.99
C ARG A 8 49.54 -27.34 -19.61
N SER A 9 48.67 -26.41 -19.19
CA SER A 9 47.91 -26.30 -17.91
C SER A 9 48.52 -25.74 -16.58
N ILE A 10 47.74 -24.82 -15.97
CA ILE A 10 47.38 -24.61 -14.54
C ILE A 10 48.23 -23.68 -13.61
N TRP A 11 47.44 -22.98 -12.76
CA TRP A 11 47.60 -21.97 -11.69
C TRP A 11 48.73 -22.11 -10.64
N SER A 12 49.03 -20.96 -9.97
CA SER A 12 49.13 -20.74 -8.49
C SER A 12 50.36 -19.92 -7.96
N ILE A 13 50.04 -18.73 -7.40
CA ILE A 13 50.46 -18.15 -6.09
C ILE A 13 51.79 -17.35 -5.91
N THR A 14 51.59 -16.17 -5.28
CA THR A 14 52.46 -15.27 -4.48
C THR A 14 53.50 -14.36 -5.15
N TYR A 15 53.32 -13.04 -4.97
CA TYR A 15 54.42 -12.12 -4.57
C TYR A 15 53.86 -10.78 -3.99
N ARG A 16 53.40 -10.81 -2.73
CA ARG A 16 53.55 -9.66 -1.81
C ARG A 16 54.94 -9.82 -1.20
N SER A 17 55.94 -9.02 -1.60
CA SER A 17 57.20 -8.73 -0.87
C SER A 17 58.26 -8.12 -1.80
N LEU A 18 58.01 -6.95 -2.39
CA LEU A 18 59.08 -6.24 -3.11
C LEU A 18 58.78 -4.74 -3.28
N GLN A 19 58.65 -4.00 -2.17
CA GLN A 19 58.89 -2.55 -2.14
C GLN A 19 59.07 -2.00 -0.70
N LEU A 20 59.81 -2.74 0.14
CA LEU A 20 60.11 -2.37 1.52
C LEU A 20 61.62 -2.15 1.76
N LEU A 21 62.39 -1.76 0.73
CA LEU A 21 63.85 -1.83 0.80
C LEU A 21 64.62 -0.72 0.07
N LEU A 22 64.08 0.50 -0.05
CA LEU A 22 64.85 1.59 -0.69
C LEU A 22 64.92 2.94 0.00
N ILE A 23 64.31 3.19 1.16
CA ILE A 23 64.55 4.46 1.86
C ILE A 23 64.71 4.23 3.37
N LEU A 24 65.85 3.65 3.73
CA LEU A 24 66.40 3.63 5.08
C LEU A 24 67.90 3.89 4.97
N HIS A 25 68.29 5.17 4.81
CA HIS A 25 69.58 5.73 5.27
C HIS A 25 69.68 7.23 4.97
N CYS A 26 69.16 8.08 5.87
CA CYS A 26 69.92 9.23 6.35
C CYS A 26 69.45 9.62 7.76
N ILE A 27 70.03 8.87 8.69
CA ILE A 27 70.17 8.96 10.14
C ILE A 27 70.28 10.40 10.72
N THR A 28 69.51 10.61 11.80
CA THR A 28 69.76 11.35 13.06
C THR A 28 70.57 12.66 13.07
N CYS A 29 69.99 13.73 13.65
CA CYS A 29 70.54 14.45 14.82
C CYS A 29 69.70 15.69 15.19
N ARG A 30 68.95 15.58 16.29
CA ARG A 30 68.65 16.55 17.37
C ARG A 30 67.18 16.49 17.74
N GLY A 31 66.94 15.95 18.94
CA GLY A 31 65.62 15.80 19.49
C GLY A 31 64.97 17.14 19.79
N GLU A 32 63.68 17.19 19.54
CA GLU A 32 62.65 17.67 20.46
C GLU A 32 61.28 17.24 19.90
N THR A 33 60.48 16.68 20.81
CA THR A 33 59.01 16.43 20.85
C THR A 33 58.20 16.25 19.54
N LEU A 34 57.54 15.09 19.46
CA LEU A 34 56.60 14.64 18.43
C LEU A 34 55.26 15.38 18.49
N ASP A 35 54.87 16.02 17.38
CA ASP A 35 53.49 16.39 17.04
C ASP A 35 53.04 15.54 15.84
N GLU A 36 51.82 14.99 15.91
CA GLU A 36 51.21 14.14 14.88
C GLU A 36 50.70 14.99 13.70
N GLU A 37 51.46 15.00 12.59
CA GLU A 37 51.02 15.55 11.30
C GLU A 37 50.59 14.44 10.32
N GLN A 38 49.32 14.55 9.91
CA GLN A 38 48.71 14.29 8.61
C GLN A 38 49.34 13.23 7.67
N VAL A 39 48.59 12.14 7.47
CA VAL A 39 48.66 11.30 6.25
C VAL A 39 47.58 11.77 5.28
N HIS A 40 47.96 12.51 4.25
CA HIS A 40 47.12 12.78 3.07
C HIS A 40 47.03 11.51 2.20
N PHE A 41 45.85 10.92 2.08
CA PHE A 41 45.52 9.99 1.00
C PHE A 41 44.89 10.79 -0.15
N THR A 42 45.55 10.82 -1.30
CA THR A 42 44.96 11.29 -2.55
C THR A 42 43.98 10.24 -3.08
N LEU A 43 42.70 10.60 -3.06
CA LEU A 43 41.63 9.92 -3.79
C LEU A 43 41.74 10.30 -5.27
N ASP A 44 42.21 9.39 -6.12
CA ASP A 44 41.96 9.46 -7.56
C ASP A 44 40.56 8.88 -7.85
N SER A 45 39.53 9.55 -7.33
CA SER A 45 38.18 9.47 -7.83
C SER A 45 37.81 10.89 -8.22
N GLU A 46 37.61 11.15 -9.51
CA GLU A 46 37.15 12.47 -9.94
C GLU A 46 35.93 12.85 -9.10
N PRO A 47 35.99 13.96 -8.34
CA PRO A 47 34.82 14.43 -7.64
C PRO A 47 33.77 14.73 -8.69
N ILE A 48 32.52 14.34 -8.44
CA ILE A 48 31.37 14.92 -9.13
C ILE A 48 31.28 16.38 -8.63
N THR A 49 32.23 17.22 -9.07
CA THR A 49 32.11 18.66 -9.12
C THR A 49 31.56 18.99 -10.51
N GLY A 50 30.34 18.54 -10.78
CA GLY A 50 29.49 19.31 -11.68
C GLY A 50 29.29 20.65 -11.00
N ASN A 51 29.60 21.75 -11.70
CA ASN A 51 29.35 23.10 -11.24
C ASN A 51 28.01 23.17 -10.50
N ASP A 52 28.03 23.47 -9.20
CA ASP A 52 26.89 24.05 -8.49
C ASP A 52 26.68 25.45 -9.09
N GLU A 53 26.24 25.51 -10.35
CA GLU A 53 25.38 26.60 -10.75
C GLU A 53 24.18 26.47 -9.83
N HIS A 54 24.01 27.45 -8.94
CA HIS A 54 22.75 27.63 -8.23
C HIS A 54 21.65 27.70 -9.29
N HIS A 55 21.05 26.55 -9.60
CA HIS A 55 19.86 26.48 -10.41
C HIS A 55 18.76 27.08 -9.56
N ASP A 56 18.56 28.40 -9.72
CA ASP A 56 17.41 29.12 -9.19
C ASP A 56 16.16 28.63 -9.92
N PHE A 57 15.74 27.41 -9.59
CA PHE A 57 14.50 26.82 -10.03
C PHE A 57 13.34 27.65 -9.49
N ALA A 58 12.37 27.92 -10.36
CA ALA A 58 11.23 28.71 -9.96
C ALA A 58 10.44 27.91 -8.91
N PRO A 59 10.16 28.48 -7.73
CA PRO A 59 9.48 27.73 -6.67
C PRO A 59 8.10 27.30 -7.16
N ALA A 60 7.84 26.00 -7.11
CA ALA A 60 6.56 25.36 -7.45
C ALA A 60 6.18 25.27 -8.94
N SER A 61 7.13 25.29 -9.87
CA SER A 61 6.91 24.83 -11.25
C SER A 61 7.88 23.70 -11.60
N PHE A 62 7.42 22.69 -12.35
CA PHE A 62 8.29 21.68 -12.96
C PHE A 62 8.28 21.85 -14.48
N THR A 63 9.36 22.42 -14.97
CA THR A 63 9.74 22.47 -16.38
C THR A 63 10.33 21.13 -16.80
N LYS A 64 10.42 20.91 -18.12
CA LYS A 64 11.12 19.75 -18.66
C LYS A 64 12.57 19.66 -18.17
N THR A 65 13.23 20.80 -17.97
CA THR A 65 14.60 20.87 -17.46
C THR A 65 14.67 20.40 -16.00
N GLU A 66 13.72 20.79 -15.15
CA GLU A 66 13.67 20.34 -13.75
C GLU A 66 13.35 18.84 -13.65
N LEU A 67 12.40 18.35 -14.46
CA LEU A 67 12.11 16.91 -14.53
C LEU A 67 13.35 16.13 -14.97
N GLU A 68 14.06 16.60 -16.00
CA GLU A 68 15.31 15.98 -16.45
C GLU A 68 16.37 15.98 -15.34
N PHE A 69 16.54 17.11 -14.64
CA PHE A 69 17.48 17.23 -13.54
C PHE A 69 17.21 16.19 -12.45
N TYR A 70 15.97 16.10 -11.96
CA TYR A 70 15.61 15.13 -10.92
C TYR A 70 15.71 13.70 -11.42
N ARG A 71 15.33 13.43 -12.67
CA ARG A 71 15.51 12.11 -13.30
C ARG A 71 16.98 11.68 -13.33
N GLN A 72 17.89 12.55 -13.76
CA GLN A 72 19.32 12.26 -13.78
C GLN A 72 19.90 12.12 -12.36
N LYS A 73 19.43 12.94 -11.42
CA LYS A 73 19.83 12.86 -10.01
C LYS A 73 19.48 11.50 -9.40
N VAL A 74 18.25 11.03 -9.60
CA VAL A 74 17.80 9.71 -9.11
C VAL A 74 18.53 8.57 -9.82
N LYS A 75 18.80 8.69 -11.13
CA LYS A 75 19.68 7.75 -11.84
C LYS A 75 21.07 7.68 -11.19
N GLY A 76 21.64 8.82 -10.83
CA GLY A 76 22.91 8.91 -10.12
C GLY A 76 22.89 8.20 -8.76
N PHE A 77 21.82 8.39 -7.97
CA PHE A 77 21.61 7.67 -6.70
C PHE A 77 21.59 6.16 -6.88
N PHE A 78 20.82 5.69 -7.88
CA PHE A 78 20.70 4.27 -8.16
C PHE A 78 22.05 3.66 -8.54
N ASN A 79 22.77 4.28 -9.50
CA ASN A 79 24.07 3.81 -9.94
C ASN A 79 25.08 3.78 -8.79
N PHE A 80 25.15 4.86 -7.99
CA PHE A 80 26.04 4.92 -6.82
C PHE A 80 25.81 3.74 -5.86
N ALA A 81 24.56 3.50 -5.47
CA ALA A 81 24.25 2.50 -4.47
C ALA A 81 24.37 1.06 -5.02
N LEU A 82 23.98 0.83 -6.29
CA LEU A 82 24.19 -0.46 -6.95
C LEU A 82 25.67 -0.80 -7.13
N ASP A 83 26.48 0.17 -7.57
CA ASP A 83 27.93 -0.04 -7.75
C ASP A 83 28.62 -0.32 -6.42
N LYS A 84 28.22 0.36 -5.34
CA LYS A 84 28.73 0.08 -3.99
C LYS A 84 28.31 -1.29 -3.48
N TYR A 85 27.08 -1.71 -3.74
CA TYR A 85 26.66 -3.08 -3.48
C TYR A 85 27.50 -4.10 -4.25
N LEU A 86 27.73 -3.90 -5.55
CA LEU A 86 28.55 -4.80 -6.37
C LEU A 86 30.02 -4.86 -5.91
N GLU A 87 30.57 -3.74 -5.44
CA GLU A 87 31.95 -3.65 -4.93
C GLU A 87 32.11 -4.30 -3.55
N ARG A 88 31.12 -4.15 -2.66
CA ARG A 88 31.29 -4.41 -1.20
C ARG A 88 30.27 -5.38 -0.59
N GLY A 89 29.13 -5.58 -1.22
CA GLY A 89 28.03 -6.44 -0.74
C GLY A 89 27.93 -7.77 -1.49
N TYR A 90 28.06 -7.75 -2.82
CA TYR A 90 28.05 -8.93 -3.68
C TYR A 90 29.16 -9.93 -3.28
N PRO A 91 28.91 -11.26 -3.27
CA PRO A 91 27.71 -11.96 -3.74
C PRO A 91 26.64 -12.21 -2.66
N TYR A 92 26.65 -11.45 -1.57
CA TYR A 92 25.61 -11.59 -0.55
C TYR A 92 24.37 -10.78 -0.90
N ASP A 93 23.28 -11.03 -0.19
CA ASP A 93 21.96 -10.52 -0.55
C ASP A 93 21.85 -8.99 -0.44
N GLU A 94 22.50 -8.38 0.56
CA GLU A 94 22.41 -6.96 0.87
C GLU A 94 23.75 -6.37 1.32
N ILE A 95 23.78 -5.05 1.49
CA ILE A 95 24.94 -4.31 2.00
C ILE A 95 24.57 -3.51 3.26
N ARG A 96 25.56 -3.35 4.13
CA ARG A 96 25.53 -2.38 5.22
C ARG A 96 26.10 -1.04 4.73
N PRO A 97 25.26 -0.03 4.47
CA PRO A 97 25.64 1.20 3.76
C PRO A 97 26.57 2.12 4.54
N LEU A 98 26.65 1.98 5.87
CA LEU A 98 27.52 2.79 6.73
C LEU A 98 28.85 2.10 6.99
N SER A 99 28.81 0.82 7.36
CA SER A 99 30.03 0.03 7.61
C SER A 99 30.70 -0.50 6.34
N CYS A 100 30.03 -0.41 5.18
CA CYS A 100 30.54 -0.85 3.88
C CYS A 100 30.93 -2.34 3.85
N VAL A 101 30.17 -3.18 4.54
CA VAL A 101 30.35 -4.64 4.55
C VAL A 101 29.09 -5.35 4.07
N PRO A 102 29.19 -6.60 3.60
CA PRO A 102 28.01 -7.38 3.26
C PRO A 102 27.07 -7.58 4.46
N LYS A 103 25.77 -7.55 4.20
CA LYS A 103 24.74 -8.03 5.13
C LYS A 103 24.34 -9.42 4.68
N THR A 104 24.72 -10.42 5.48
CA THR A 104 24.46 -11.82 5.19
C THR A 104 23.32 -12.34 6.04
N ARG A 105 22.77 -13.48 5.60
CA ARG A 105 22.01 -14.40 6.45
C ARG A 105 22.76 -14.67 7.75
N ASN A 106 22.00 -14.91 8.83
CA ASN A 106 22.53 -15.47 10.05
C ASN A 106 22.64 -17.01 9.95
N PHE A 107 23.83 -17.50 9.60
CA PHE A 107 24.10 -18.93 9.47
C PHE A 107 24.15 -19.66 10.83
N ASP A 108 24.41 -18.93 11.91
CA ASP A 108 24.58 -19.51 13.25
C ASP A 108 23.25 -19.70 13.99
N ASN A 109 22.22 -18.95 13.60
CA ASN A 109 20.90 -19.01 14.22
C ASN A 109 19.79 -19.06 13.17
N SER A 110 19.22 -20.25 12.96
CA SER A 110 18.10 -20.45 12.04
C SER A 110 16.82 -19.72 12.45
N ASN A 111 16.68 -19.34 13.72
CA ASN A 111 15.50 -18.66 14.27
C ASN A 111 15.61 -17.12 14.22
N ASP A 112 16.68 -16.56 13.66
CA ASP A 112 16.77 -15.12 13.35
C ASP A 112 15.90 -14.78 12.14
N LEU A 113 14.57 -14.88 12.32
CA LEU A 113 13.59 -14.75 11.24
C LEU A 113 13.68 -13.40 10.53
N VAL A 114 13.87 -12.32 11.32
CA VAL A 114 13.98 -10.95 10.81
C VAL A 114 15.13 -10.82 9.80
N THR A 115 16.25 -11.50 10.02
CA THR A 115 17.37 -11.52 9.07
C THR A 115 17.18 -12.58 7.98
N ASN A 116 16.79 -13.79 8.36
CA ASN A 116 16.87 -14.97 7.50
C ASN A 116 15.74 -15.09 6.48
N ASP A 117 14.60 -14.44 6.71
CA ASP A 117 13.46 -14.52 5.81
C ASP A 117 13.73 -13.84 4.46
N VAL A 118 14.44 -12.73 4.49
CA VAL A 118 14.83 -11.93 3.31
C VAL A 118 16.17 -12.40 2.73
N LEU A 119 17.10 -12.83 3.59
CA LEU A 119 18.48 -13.17 3.18
C LEU A 119 18.63 -14.68 2.96
N GLY A 120 18.43 -15.11 1.72
CA GLY A 120 18.50 -16.50 1.29
C GLY A 120 19.85 -16.96 0.74
N ASN A 121 20.84 -16.07 0.62
CA ASN A 121 22.16 -16.27 0.03
C ASN A 121 22.13 -16.46 -1.50
N PHE A 122 21.35 -15.63 -2.20
CA PHE A 122 21.13 -15.68 -3.65
C PHE A 122 21.24 -14.30 -4.35
N THR A 123 22.02 -13.37 -3.80
CA THR A 123 22.25 -12.02 -4.36
C THR A 123 20.96 -11.21 -4.55
N THR A 124 20.06 -11.21 -3.57
CA THR A 124 18.74 -10.54 -3.65
C THR A 124 18.83 -9.15 -4.29
N THR A 125 19.70 -8.26 -3.78
CA THR A 125 19.82 -6.89 -4.30
C THR A 125 20.19 -6.84 -5.79
N LEU A 126 21.04 -7.75 -6.29
CA LEU A 126 21.36 -7.81 -7.72
C LEU A 126 20.11 -8.13 -8.54
N ILE A 127 19.43 -9.23 -8.21
CA ILE A 127 18.27 -9.73 -8.97
C ILE A 127 17.13 -8.72 -8.93
N ASP A 128 16.82 -8.19 -7.76
CA ASP A 128 15.71 -7.27 -7.50
C ASP A 128 15.90 -5.95 -8.28
N SER A 129 17.15 -5.46 -8.35
CA SER A 129 17.48 -4.18 -9.00
C SER A 129 17.51 -4.20 -10.53
N LEU A 130 17.56 -5.37 -11.18
CA LEU A 130 17.66 -5.49 -12.65
C LEU A 130 16.52 -4.76 -13.37
N THR A 131 15.32 -4.83 -12.81
CA THR A 131 14.14 -4.16 -13.40
C THR A 131 14.23 -2.64 -13.33
N THR A 132 14.95 -2.08 -12.35
CA THR A 132 15.22 -0.63 -12.30
C THR A 132 16.23 -0.22 -13.38
N VAL A 133 17.25 -1.05 -13.66
CA VAL A 133 18.19 -0.83 -14.78
C VAL A 133 17.43 -0.83 -16.11
N ALA A 134 16.48 -1.76 -16.28
CA ALA A 134 15.62 -1.82 -17.46
C ALA A 134 14.78 -0.55 -17.64
N ILE A 135 14.19 -0.04 -16.55
CA ILE A 135 13.39 1.20 -16.54
C ILE A 135 14.23 2.43 -16.89
N ILE A 136 15.46 2.51 -16.36
CA ILE A 136 16.43 3.56 -16.71
C ILE A 136 16.79 3.50 -18.21
N GLY A 137 16.69 2.31 -18.82
CA GLY A 137 16.94 2.08 -20.24
C GLY A 137 18.41 1.90 -20.56
N ASP A 138 19.23 1.47 -19.59
CA ASP A 138 20.66 1.23 -19.77
C ASP A 138 20.92 -0.19 -20.28
N ARG A 139 20.89 -0.37 -21.60
CA ARG A 139 21.01 -1.69 -22.24
C ARG A 139 22.37 -2.35 -22.00
N GLU A 140 23.46 -1.58 -22.02
CA GLU A 140 24.81 -2.11 -21.82
C GLU A 140 24.97 -2.62 -20.39
N ARG A 141 24.57 -1.81 -19.40
CA ARG A 141 24.57 -2.23 -18.00
C ARG A 141 23.64 -3.40 -17.75
N MET A 142 22.47 -3.43 -18.40
CA MET A 142 21.54 -4.54 -18.32
C MET A 142 22.19 -5.85 -18.77
N LYS A 143 22.86 -5.84 -19.93
CA LYS A 143 23.56 -7.03 -20.43
C LYS A 143 24.62 -7.53 -19.45
N GLU A 144 25.46 -6.63 -18.94
CA GLU A 144 26.51 -6.98 -17.98
C GLU A 144 25.96 -7.67 -16.73
N LEU A 145 24.89 -7.11 -16.15
CA LEU A 145 24.29 -7.64 -14.92
C LEU A 145 23.52 -8.95 -15.16
N VAL A 146 22.88 -9.11 -16.33
CA VAL A 146 22.26 -10.39 -16.72
C VAL A 146 23.33 -11.47 -16.89
N ASP A 147 24.44 -11.17 -17.55
CA ASP A 147 25.57 -12.09 -17.69
C ASP A 147 26.18 -12.44 -16.31
N LEU A 148 26.23 -11.47 -15.40
CA LEU A 148 26.66 -11.69 -14.01
C LEU A 148 25.73 -12.67 -13.28
N VAL A 149 24.40 -12.50 -13.35
CA VAL A 149 23.45 -13.44 -12.73
C VAL A 149 23.60 -14.84 -13.30
N ILE A 150 23.65 -14.98 -14.63
CA ILE A 150 23.76 -16.27 -15.32
C ILE A 150 25.07 -16.98 -14.97
N SER A 151 26.18 -16.24 -14.85
CA SER A 151 27.48 -16.81 -14.45
C SER A 151 27.59 -17.13 -12.96
N THR A 152 26.75 -16.50 -12.12
CA THR A 152 26.74 -16.73 -10.68
C THR A 152 25.93 -17.99 -10.31
N TYR A 153 24.83 -18.26 -11.02
CA TYR A 153 23.90 -19.34 -10.68
C TYR A 153 23.65 -20.30 -11.85
N ASP A 154 24.03 -21.56 -11.66
CA ASP A 154 23.53 -22.66 -12.48
C ASP A 154 22.08 -23.01 -12.11
N ASN A 155 21.78 -23.02 -10.81
CA ASN A 155 20.49 -23.26 -10.16
C ASN A 155 20.53 -22.77 -8.70
N PHE A 156 19.40 -22.83 -7.99
CA PHE A 156 19.23 -22.43 -6.60
C PHE A 156 19.22 -23.61 -5.61
N ALA A 157 20.02 -24.66 -5.85
CA ALA A 157 20.22 -25.77 -4.90
C ALA A 157 21.09 -25.35 -3.69
N ILE A 158 20.58 -24.40 -2.92
CA ILE A 158 21.25 -23.78 -1.78
C ILE A 158 20.67 -24.37 -0.49
N ASP A 159 21.52 -24.79 0.44
CA ASP A 159 21.06 -25.22 1.77
C ASP A 159 20.71 -24.01 2.64
N SER A 160 19.54 -23.43 2.37
CA SER A 160 19.06 -22.20 3.00
C SER A 160 17.55 -22.27 3.20
N VAL A 161 17.11 -21.92 4.42
CA VAL A 161 15.69 -21.84 4.79
C VAL A 161 15.18 -20.44 4.49
N VAL A 162 14.29 -20.31 3.52
CA VAL A 162 13.84 -19.01 3.02
C VAL A 162 12.35 -18.81 3.27
N GLN A 163 11.90 -17.57 3.32
CA GLN A 163 10.48 -17.26 3.34
C GLN A 163 9.92 -17.31 1.91
N VAL A 164 8.83 -18.06 1.73
CA VAL A 164 8.23 -18.32 0.42
C VAL A 164 7.75 -17.04 -0.24
N PHE A 165 7.10 -16.17 0.54
CA PHE A 165 6.61 -14.86 0.11
C PHE A 165 7.74 -13.97 -0.42
N GLU A 166 8.71 -13.64 0.42
CA GLU A 166 9.84 -12.74 0.09
C GLU A 166 10.63 -13.26 -1.12
N THR A 167 10.91 -14.56 -1.16
CA THR A 167 11.66 -15.16 -2.28
C THR A 167 10.86 -15.10 -3.58
N THR A 168 9.54 -15.24 -3.52
CA THR A 168 8.70 -15.19 -4.72
C THR A 168 8.67 -13.78 -5.30
N ILE A 169 8.33 -12.77 -4.50
CA ILE A 169 8.13 -11.40 -5.00
C ILE A 169 9.45 -10.77 -5.47
N ARG A 170 10.57 -11.05 -4.79
CA ARG A 170 11.91 -10.50 -5.13
C ARG A 170 12.64 -11.28 -6.21
N VAL A 171 12.80 -12.60 -6.02
CA VAL A 171 13.68 -13.41 -6.89
C VAL A 171 12.93 -13.89 -8.12
N VAL A 172 11.79 -14.58 -7.91
CA VAL A 172 11.00 -15.10 -9.05
C VAL A 172 10.45 -13.92 -9.86
N GLY A 173 9.86 -12.93 -9.20
CA GLY A 173 9.38 -11.68 -9.80
C GLY A 173 10.47 -10.93 -10.57
N GLY A 174 11.63 -10.68 -9.94
CA GLY A 174 12.75 -9.95 -10.55
C GLY A 174 13.33 -10.65 -11.78
N LEU A 175 13.54 -11.97 -11.72
CA LEU A 175 14.04 -12.76 -12.85
C LEU A 175 13.05 -12.75 -14.03
N MET A 176 11.76 -12.96 -13.77
CA MET A 176 10.73 -12.97 -14.83
C MET A 176 10.54 -11.61 -15.47
N SER A 177 10.42 -10.54 -14.67
CA SER A 177 10.24 -9.19 -15.20
C SER A 177 11.46 -8.76 -16.03
N THR A 178 12.67 -9.05 -15.55
CA THR A 178 13.92 -8.85 -16.31
C THR A 178 13.88 -9.61 -17.64
N HIS A 179 13.48 -10.89 -17.61
CA HIS A 179 13.33 -11.70 -18.82
C HIS A 179 12.36 -11.07 -19.83
N LEU A 180 11.21 -10.54 -19.39
CA LEU A 180 10.27 -9.82 -20.27
C LEU A 180 10.92 -8.60 -20.93
N TYR A 181 11.66 -7.81 -20.18
CA TYR A 181 12.34 -6.62 -20.69
C TYR A 181 13.38 -6.93 -21.78
N ILE A 182 14.20 -7.96 -21.57
CA ILE A 182 15.32 -8.27 -22.47
C ILE A 182 14.89 -9.08 -23.69
N THR A 183 13.71 -9.69 -23.68
CA THR A 183 13.17 -10.50 -24.79
C THR A 183 12.11 -9.79 -25.62
N ASP A 184 11.51 -8.70 -25.13
CA ASP A 184 10.52 -7.94 -25.90
C ASP A 184 11.20 -6.87 -26.77
N PRO A 185 11.14 -6.97 -28.12
CA PRO A 185 11.81 -6.04 -29.04
C PRO A 185 11.27 -4.61 -28.98
N ARG A 186 10.17 -4.37 -28.26
CA ARG A 186 9.59 -3.03 -28.05
C ARG A 186 10.26 -2.28 -26.91
N LYS A 187 11.10 -2.94 -26.11
CA LYS A 187 11.74 -2.37 -24.92
C LYS A 187 13.14 -1.85 -25.23
N LYS A 188 13.54 -0.77 -24.57
CA LYS A 188 14.86 -0.14 -24.76
C LYS A 188 16.04 -1.07 -24.51
N VAL A 189 15.87 -2.04 -23.60
CA VAL A 189 16.94 -2.96 -23.17
C VAL A 189 16.86 -4.34 -23.82
N PHE A 190 16.13 -4.48 -24.92
CA PHE A 190 16.05 -5.72 -25.69
C PHE A 190 17.45 -6.22 -26.10
N LEU A 191 17.78 -7.48 -25.76
CA LEU A 191 19.10 -8.06 -26.00
C LEU A 191 19.20 -8.86 -27.31
N GLY A 192 18.08 -9.31 -27.89
CA GLY A 192 18.09 -10.10 -29.12
C GLY A 192 19.00 -11.33 -29.01
N ASP A 193 19.85 -11.57 -30.02
CA ASP A 193 20.74 -12.72 -30.10
C ASP A 193 21.85 -12.74 -29.02
N GLU A 194 22.04 -11.65 -28.26
CA GLU A 194 23.02 -11.59 -27.16
C GLU A 194 22.52 -12.29 -25.88
N TYR A 195 21.26 -12.72 -25.87
CA TYR A 195 20.64 -13.50 -24.80
C TYR A 195 20.05 -14.79 -25.40
N ASP A 196 20.18 -15.90 -24.68
CA ASP A 196 19.74 -17.22 -25.16
C ASP A 196 18.21 -17.39 -25.24
N GLY A 197 17.47 -16.43 -24.69
CA GLY A 197 16.01 -16.44 -24.67
C GLY A 197 15.41 -17.30 -23.56
N GLU A 198 16.18 -17.88 -22.65
CA GLU A 198 15.64 -18.79 -21.63
C GLU A 198 16.35 -18.79 -20.26
N SER A 199 17.61 -18.37 -20.14
CA SER A 199 18.41 -18.60 -18.92
C SER A 199 17.79 -18.02 -17.64
N LEU A 200 17.26 -16.80 -17.69
CA LEU A 200 16.63 -16.17 -16.52
C LEU A 200 15.28 -16.80 -16.20
N LEU A 201 14.49 -17.16 -17.22
CA LEU A 201 13.23 -17.84 -17.04
C LEU A 201 13.44 -19.25 -16.45
N ARG A 202 14.50 -19.94 -16.85
CA ARG A 202 14.93 -21.23 -16.28
C ARG A 202 15.32 -21.09 -14.81
N LEU A 203 16.03 -20.03 -14.42
CA LEU A 203 16.34 -19.74 -13.02
C LEU A 203 15.09 -19.41 -12.20
N ALA A 204 14.17 -18.60 -12.74
CA ALA A 204 12.89 -18.32 -12.09
C ALA A 204 12.09 -19.61 -11.86
N ARG A 205 12.08 -20.51 -12.86
CA ARG A 205 11.45 -21.83 -12.77
C ARG A 205 12.09 -22.71 -11.69
N ASP A 206 13.41 -22.79 -11.65
CA ASP A 206 14.13 -23.58 -10.65
C ASP A 206 13.86 -23.08 -9.23
N MET A 207 13.84 -21.76 -9.01
CA MET A 207 13.46 -21.18 -7.72
C MET A 207 12.00 -21.53 -7.37
N ALA A 208 11.05 -21.31 -8.28
CA ALA A 208 9.64 -21.61 -8.04
C ALA A 208 9.41 -23.11 -7.72
N ASP A 209 10.07 -24.02 -8.44
CA ASP A 209 10.00 -25.46 -8.19
C ASP A 209 10.50 -25.85 -6.78
N ARG A 210 11.44 -25.10 -6.22
CA ARG A 210 11.95 -25.28 -4.84
C ARG A 210 11.04 -24.70 -3.78
N LEU A 211 10.21 -23.72 -4.15
CA LEU A 211 9.22 -23.10 -3.27
C LEU A 211 7.91 -23.88 -3.22
N LEU A 212 7.51 -24.53 -4.33
CA LEU A 212 6.28 -25.33 -4.42
C LEU A 212 6.07 -26.36 -3.30
N PRO A 213 7.09 -27.06 -2.77
CA PRO A 213 6.92 -27.94 -1.62
C PRO A 213 6.19 -27.29 -0.45
N ALA A 214 6.31 -25.98 -0.22
CA ALA A 214 5.61 -25.28 0.85
C ALA A 214 4.07 -25.46 0.84
N TYR A 215 3.48 -25.70 -0.33
CA TYR A 215 2.04 -25.91 -0.54
C TYR A 215 1.58 -27.35 -0.27
N MET A 216 2.50 -28.25 0.09
CA MET A 216 2.22 -29.66 0.42
C MET A 216 1.59 -29.81 1.83
N THR A 217 0.72 -28.88 2.21
CA THR A 217 -0.08 -28.96 3.45
C THR A 217 -1.41 -29.63 3.17
N LYS A 218 -2.07 -30.13 4.21
CA LYS A 218 -3.40 -30.76 4.07
C LYS A 218 -4.47 -29.82 3.50
N THR A 219 -4.31 -28.52 3.73
CA THR A 219 -5.27 -27.51 3.27
C THR A 219 -4.93 -26.97 1.88
N GLY A 220 -3.72 -27.21 1.37
CA GLY A 220 -3.14 -26.59 0.18
C GLY A 220 -2.66 -25.15 0.40
N LEU A 221 -2.74 -24.59 1.62
CA LEU A 221 -2.15 -23.30 1.97
C LEU A 221 -0.64 -23.46 2.19
N PRO A 222 0.21 -22.54 1.71
CA PRO A 222 1.65 -22.69 1.89
C PRO A 222 2.07 -22.43 3.33
N VAL A 223 2.99 -23.24 3.84
CA VAL A 223 3.78 -22.85 5.01
C VAL A 223 4.64 -21.62 4.69
N PRO A 224 4.99 -20.77 5.67
CA PRO A 224 5.75 -19.55 5.40
C PRO A 224 7.16 -19.81 4.89
N ARG A 225 7.77 -20.96 5.22
CA ARG A 225 9.19 -21.23 4.99
C ARG A 225 9.46 -22.62 4.46
N VAL A 226 10.52 -22.71 3.65
CA VAL A 226 11.02 -23.95 3.06
C VAL A 226 12.53 -23.88 2.89
N ASN A 227 13.24 -25.00 3.00
CA ASN A 227 14.64 -25.09 2.62
C ASN A 227 14.77 -25.37 1.12
N LEU A 228 15.55 -24.56 0.40
CA LEU A 228 15.69 -24.64 -1.07
C LEU A 228 16.37 -25.94 -1.57
N LEU A 229 17.12 -26.62 -0.70
CA LEU A 229 17.77 -27.91 -1.00
C LEU A 229 17.05 -29.08 -0.34
N THR A 230 16.77 -28.97 0.95
CA THR A 230 16.31 -30.10 1.79
C THR A 230 14.80 -30.07 2.09
N LYS A 231 14.08 -29.10 1.52
CA LYS A 231 12.62 -28.93 1.66
C LYS A 231 12.21 -28.71 3.12
N PHE A 232 11.61 -29.72 3.76
CA PHE A 232 11.12 -29.63 5.13
C PHE A 232 12.08 -30.22 6.17
N TYR A 233 13.16 -30.88 5.73
CA TYR A 233 14.08 -31.51 6.66
C TYR A 233 14.80 -30.46 7.52
N GLY A 234 14.72 -30.61 8.84
CA GLY A 234 15.34 -29.69 9.80
C GLY A 234 14.53 -28.43 10.12
N LEU A 235 13.31 -28.28 9.57
CA LEU A 235 12.42 -27.17 9.96
C LEU A 235 11.69 -27.51 11.27
N THR A 236 11.68 -26.55 12.21
CA THR A 236 10.91 -26.66 13.45
C THR A 236 9.45 -26.28 13.20
N THR A 237 8.57 -26.73 14.09
CA THR A 237 7.13 -26.42 14.03
C THR A 237 6.87 -24.90 14.07
N GLU A 238 7.66 -24.15 14.83
CA GLU A 238 7.58 -22.68 14.93
C GLU A 238 7.83 -21.98 13.59
N LEU A 239 8.74 -22.52 12.77
CA LEU A 239 9.08 -21.95 11.47
C LEU A 239 7.99 -22.13 10.41
N VAL A 240 7.01 -23.02 10.63
CA VAL A 240 6.02 -23.42 9.63
C VAL A 240 4.56 -23.27 10.05
N ASN A 241 4.29 -23.02 11.34
CA ASN A 241 2.93 -23.06 11.90
C ASN A 241 2.09 -21.81 11.67
N GLU A 242 2.68 -20.62 11.58
CA GLU A 242 1.93 -19.38 11.36
C GLU A 242 2.38 -18.78 10.03
N ASN A 243 1.42 -18.56 9.13
CA ASN A 243 1.62 -17.76 7.93
C ASN A 243 0.60 -16.61 7.90
N ASN A 244 1.00 -15.49 7.32
CA ASN A 244 0.10 -14.37 7.12
C ASN A 244 -0.62 -14.46 5.77
N VAL A 245 -1.71 -13.70 5.62
CA VAL A 245 -2.56 -13.71 4.42
C VAL A 245 -1.78 -13.32 3.17
N ALA A 246 -0.99 -12.24 3.24
CA ALA A 246 -0.12 -11.81 2.16
C ALA A 246 0.81 -12.95 1.72
N GLY A 247 1.49 -13.60 2.68
CA GLY A 247 2.44 -14.66 2.41
C GLY A 247 1.82 -15.97 1.90
N MET A 248 0.53 -16.19 2.13
CA MET A 248 -0.21 -17.33 1.57
C MET A 248 -0.78 -17.05 0.18
N ALA A 249 -1.18 -15.81 -0.10
CA ALA A 249 -1.99 -15.49 -1.26
C ALA A 249 -1.19 -14.77 -2.36
N SER A 250 -0.30 -13.85 -2.00
CA SER A 250 0.41 -13.00 -2.97
C SER A 250 1.31 -13.76 -3.95
N PRO A 251 1.99 -14.88 -3.60
CA PRO A 251 2.73 -15.66 -4.60
C PRO A 251 1.92 -16.09 -5.85
N MET A 252 0.59 -16.05 -5.78
CA MET A 252 -0.32 -16.30 -6.91
C MET A 252 0.01 -15.45 -8.14
N PHE A 253 0.39 -14.18 -8.01
CA PHE A 253 0.59 -13.34 -9.19
C PHE A 253 1.86 -13.73 -9.96
N GLU A 254 3.00 -13.89 -9.27
CA GLU A 254 4.24 -14.35 -9.89
C GLU A 254 4.09 -15.78 -10.44
N PHE A 255 3.47 -16.69 -9.69
CA PHE A 255 3.31 -18.08 -10.13
C PHE A 255 2.36 -18.20 -11.32
N THR A 256 1.28 -17.41 -11.35
CA THR A 256 0.39 -17.35 -12.52
C THR A 256 1.16 -16.80 -13.72
N MET A 257 1.92 -15.71 -13.55
CA MET A 257 2.76 -15.16 -14.61
C MET A 257 3.78 -16.19 -15.13
N LEU A 258 4.41 -16.97 -14.24
CA LEU A 258 5.33 -18.03 -14.61
C LEU A 258 4.64 -19.12 -15.45
N SER A 259 3.40 -19.50 -15.12
CA SER A 259 2.61 -20.42 -15.93
C SER A 259 2.33 -19.87 -17.33
N TYR A 260 2.00 -18.58 -17.48
CA TYR A 260 1.86 -17.95 -18.80
C TYR A 260 3.16 -18.03 -19.62
N LEU A 261 4.31 -17.78 -18.99
CA LEU A 261 5.60 -17.75 -19.68
C LEU A 261 6.12 -19.14 -20.05
N THR A 262 5.86 -20.14 -19.22
CA THR A 262 6.39 -21.51 -19.39
C THR A 262 5.39 -22.49 -20.00
N SER A 263 4.10 -22.17 -20.04
CA SER A 263 2.99 -23.08 -20.36
C SER A 263 2.85 -24.29 -19.42
N ASP A 264 3.54 -24.27 -18.28
CA ASP A 264 3.39 -25.24 -17.19
C ASP A 264 2.36 -24.68 -16.20
N GLN A 265 1.12 -25.18 -16.24
CA GLN A 265 0.00 -24.64 -15.45
C GLN A 265 0.13 -24.93 -13.95
N LYS A 266 1.08 -25.77 -13.50
CA LYS A 266 1.16 -26.15 -12.08
C LYS A 266 1.30 -24.95 -11.15
N TYR A 267 2.08 -23.94 -11.55
CA TYR A 267 2.34 -22.76 -10.72
C TYR A 267 1.05 -21.96 -10.48
N GLU A 268 0.32 -21.61 -11.55
CA GLU A 268 -1.01 -20.98 -11.47
C GLU A 268 -1.97 -21.83 -10.64
N ARG A 269 -2.13 -23.11 -10.98
CA ARG A 269 -3.14 -23.98 -10.36
C ARG A 269 -2.95 -24.10 -8.85
N ILE A 270 -1.70 -24.29 -8.41
CA ILE A 270 -1.36 -24.44 -6.99
C ILE A 270 -1.56 -23.13 -6.24
N ALA A 271 -0.99 -22.03 -6.72
CA ALA A 271 -1.06 -20.76 -6.00
C ALA A 271 -2.44 -20.10 -6.10
N ARG A 272 -3.17 -20.29 -7.20
CA ARG A 272 -4.56 -19.83 -7.32
C ARG A 272 -5.48 -20.57 -6.35
N TYR A 273 -5.33 -21.88 -6.23
CA TYR A 273 -6.05 -22.64 -5.22
C TYR A 273 -5.80 -22.08 -3.81
N ALA A 274 -4.55 -21.78 -3.46
CA ALA A 274 -4.20 -21.17 -2.17
C ALA A 274 -4.84 -19.78 -1.98
N PHE A 275 -4.79 -18.91 -3.00
CA PHE A 275 -5.42 -17.59 -2.98
C PHE A 275 -6.94 -17.68 -2.73
N ASP A 276 -7.63 -18.54 -3.50
CA ASP A 276 -9.06 -18.77 -3.38
C ASP A 276 -9.43 -19.40 -2.03
N LYS A 277 -8.56 -20.29 -1.52
CA LYS A 277 -8.70 -20.88 -0.18
C LYS A 277 -8.55 -19.83 0.91
N VAL A 278 -7.58 -18.93 0.83
CA VAL A 278 -7.46 -17.79 1.76
C VAL A 278 -8.73 -16.95 1.72
N TRP A 279 -9.23 -16.59 0.52
CA TRP A 279 -10.48 -15.84 0.40
C TRP A 279 -11.69 -16.58 0.98
N SER A 280 -11.73 -17.91 0.90
CA SER A 280 -12.77 -18.74 1.52
C SER A 280 -12.76 -18.67 3.06
N MET A 281 -11.66 -18.22 3.68
CA MET A 281 -11.50 -18.13 5.14
C MET A 281 -11.85 -16.76 5.72
N ARG A 282 -12.31 -15.82 4.89
CA ARG A 282 -12.81 -14.52 5.36
C ARG A 282 -13.96 -14.67 6.35
N SER A 283 -14.13 -13.68 7.22
CA SER A 283 -15.25 -13.61 8.15
C SER A 283 -16.59 -13.40 7.41
N ALA A 284 -17.69 -13.49 8.15
CA ALA A 284 -19.02 -13.10 7.68
C ALA A 284 -19.09 -11.64 7.15
N ARG A 285 -18.14 -10.79 7.57
CA ARG A 285 -18.02 -9.41 7.09
C ARG A 285 -17.23 -9.29 5.78
N ASN A 286 -16.81 -10.39 5.19
CA ASN A 286 -15.83 -10.44 4.09
C ASN A 286 -14.45 -9.85 4.43
N LEU A 287 -14.11 -9.76 5.71
CA LEU A 287 -12.79 -9.33 6.16
C LEU A 287 -11.86 -10.53 6.37
N LEU A 288 -10.60 -10.41 5.95
CA LEU A 288 -9.58 -11.43 6.16
C LEU A 288 -8.77 -11.12 7.42
N PRO A 289 -8.73 -12.03 8.42
CA PRO A 289 -7.80 -11.88 9.52
C PRO A 289 -6.36 -12.06 9.05
N MET A 290 -5.40 -11.42 9.71
CA MET A 290 -4.03 -11.29 9.19
C MET A 290 -3.21 -12.58 9.13
N SER A 291 -3.45 -13.57 9.99
CA SER A 291 -2.64 -14.80 10.00
C SER A 291 -3.40 -16.05 10.44
N PHE A 292 -3.06 -17.18 9.80
CA PHE A 292 -3.63 -18.50 10.07
C PHE A 292 -2.54 -19.57 10.12
N ASN A 293 -2.91 -20.71 10.71
CA ASN A 293 -2.14 -21.92 10.59
C ASN A 293 -2.44 -22.60 9.24
N PRO A 294 -1.45 -22.78 8.34
CA PRO A 294 -1.66 -23.35 7.02
C PRO A 294 -1.98 -24.84 7.05
N GLN A 295 -1.78 -25.54 8.17
CA GLN A 295 -2.06 -26.98 8.29
C GLN A 295 -3.49 -27.27 8.77
N ASP A 296 -4.04 -26.45 9.66
CA ASP A 296 -5.32 -26.74 10.32
C ASP A 296 -6.37 -25.62 10.26
N ARG A 297 -5.99 -24.41 9.80
CA ARG A 297 -6.82 -23.19 9.68
C ARG A 297 -7.05 -22.45 11.00
N HIS A 298 -6.28 -22.73 12.04
CA HIS A 298 -6.37 -21.98 13.30
C HIS A 298 -5.98 -20.50 13.09
N PHE A 299 -6.83 -19.58 13.55
CA PHE A 299 -6.57 -18.13 13.50
C PHE A 299 -5.67 -17.72 14.68
N TYR A 300 -4.55 -17.06 14.41
CA TYR A 300 -3.67 -16.53 15.48
C TYR A 300 -4.07 -15.13 15.93
N SER A 301 -4.62 -14.34 15.01
CA SER A 301 -5.13 -13.00 15.27
C SER A 301 -6.37 -12.74 14.43
N THR A 302 -7.36 -12.09 15.01
CA THR A 302 -8.54 -11.61 14.29
C THR A 302 -8.36 -10.21 13.71
N MET A 303 -7.21 -9.57 13.94
CA MET A 303 -6.87 -8.24 13.40
C MET A 303 -6.89 -8.24 11.87
N THR A 304 -7.39 -7.18 11.28
CA THR A 304 -7.42 -6.91 9.84
C THR A 304 -7.33 -5.41 9.57
N GLY A 305 -7.06 -5.03 8.34
CA GLY A 305 -6.86 -3.64 7.90
C GLY A 305 -6.29 -3.62 6.49
N THR A 306 -5.61 -2.53 6.13
CA THR A 306 -4.89 -2.42 4.84
C THR A 306 -3.38 -2.50 5.02
N GLY A 307 -2.88 -2.75 6.22
CA GLY A 307 -1.45 -2.76 6.53
C GLY A 307 -0.79 -4.12 6.38
N ALA A 308 0.39 -4.23 7.00
CA ALA A 308 1.23 -5.42 6.98
C ALA A 308 0.44 -6.71 7.28
N SER A 309 0.80 -7.81 6.61
CA SER A 309 0.23 -9.16 6.72
C SER A 309 -0.99 -9.45 5.84
N VAL A 310 -1.62 -8.43 5.24
CA VAL A 310 -2.79 -8.60 4.37
C VAL A 310 -2.75 -7.68 3.14
N ASP A 311 -2.09 -6.53 3.22
CA ASP A 311 -1.77 -5.59 2.14
C ASP A 311 -1.85 -6.15 0.71
N SER A 312 -0.86 -6.93 0.31
CA SER A 312 -0.62 -7.38 -1.05
C SER A 312 -1.67 -8.39 -1.52
N PHE A 313 -2.50 -8.99 -0.65
CA PHE A 313 -3.68 -9.75 -1.08
C PHE A 313 -4.62 -8.88 -1.93
N PHE A 314 -4.93 -7.68 -1.45
CA PHE A 314 -5.83 -6.76 -2.14
C PHE A 314 -5.22 -6.28 -3.46
N GLU A 315 -3.92 -6.00 -3.42
CA GLU A 315 -3.15 -5.63 -4.59
C GLU A 315 -3.24 -6.70 -5.68
N HIS A 316 -2.98 -7.96 -5.32
CA HIS A 316 -2.94 -9.09 -6.24
C HIS A 316 -4.33 -9.47 -6.77
N ALA A 317 -5.40 -9.23 -6.01
CA ALA A 317 -6.76 -9.33 -6.51
C ALA A 317 -6.99 -8.35 -7.68
N LEU A 318 -6.74 -7.06 -7.49
CA LEU A 318 -6.98 -6.05 -8.53
C LEU A 318 -5.98 -6.16 -9.68
N LYS A 319 -4.69 -6.24 -9.35
CA LYS A 319 -3.60 -6.30 -10.33
C LYS A 319 -3.66 -7.59 -11.16
N GLY A 320 -3.97 -8.72 -10.51
CA GLY A 320 -4.19 -10.00 -11.20
C GLY A 320 -5.41 -9.96 -12.11
N ALA A 321 -6.52 -9.37 -11.68
CA ALA A 321 -7.70 -9.17 -12.53
C ALA A 321 -7.37 -8.43 -13.83
N VAL A 322 -6.55 -7.36 -13.72
CA VAL A 322 -6.13 -6.56 -14.89
C VAL A 322 -5.18 -7.33 -15.80
N LEU A 323 -4.12 -7.93 -15.26
CA LEU A 323 -3.07 -8.55 -16.07
C LEU A 323 -3.56 -9.84 -16.75
N PHE A 324 -4.23 -10.70 -15.97
CA PHE A 324 -4.69 -12.01 -16.40
C PHE A 324 -6.08 -12.02 -17.04
N ASP A 325 -6.79 -10.88 -17.03
CA ASP A 325 -8.17 -10.77 -17.53
C ASP A 325 -9.11 -11.72 -16.77
N ASP A 326 -9.08 -11.64 -15.44
CA ASP A 326 -9.74 -12.55 -14.52
C ASP A 326 -10.86 -11.86 -13.73
N GLU A 327 -12.11 -12.15 -14.11
CA GLU A 327 -13.31 -11.58 -13.49
C GLU A 327 -13.49 -12.04 -12.03
N ALA A 328 -13.07 -13.26 -11.67
CA ALA A 328 -13.22 -13.76 -10.31
C ALA A 328 -12.27 -13.02 -9.34
N LEU A 329 -11.05 -12.67 -9.77
CA LEU A 329 -10.17 -11.81 -8.99
C LEU A 329 -10.74 -10.40 -8.82
N TYR A 330 -11.42 -9.86 -9.84
CA TYR A 330 -12.08 -8.56 -9.74
C TYR A 330 -13.27 -8.60 -8.77
N ASP A 331 -14.04 -9.67 -8.76
CA ASP A 331 -15.13 -9.91 -7.80
C ASP A 331 -14.60 -9.99 -6.37
N ILE A 332 -13.45 -10.64 -6.16
CA ILE A 332 -12.78 -10.71 -4.86
C ILE A 332 -12.32 -9.33 -4.42
N TRP A 333 -11.64 -8.58 -5.31
CA TRP A 333 -11.25 -7.20 -5.05
C TRP A 333 -12.45 -6.37 -4.62
N THR A 334 -13.52 -6.37 -5.42
CA THR A 334 -14.72 -5.55 -5.18
C THR A 334 -15.35 -5.88 -3.83
N GLN A 335 -15.59 -7.16 -3.53
CA GLN A 335 -16.14 -7.58 -2.24
C GLN A 335 -15.24 -7.22 -1.05
N SER A 336 -13.93 -7.38 -1.20
CA SER A 336 -12.97 -7.07 -0.15
C SER A 336 -12.84 -5.56 0.08
N TYR A 337 -12.87 -4.77 -0.99
CA TYR A 337 -12.79 -3.31 -0.95
C TYR A 337 -14.06 -2.70 -0.36
N ASP A 338 -15.23 -3.23 -0.71
CA ASP A 338 -16.51 -2.85 -0.10
C ASP A 338 -16.51 -3.13 1.41
N ALA A 339 -16.01 -4.30 1.83
CA ALA A 339 -15.88 -4.63 3.25
C ALA A 339 -14.95 -3.66 3.99
N LEU A 340 -13.79 -3.35 3.42
CA LEU A 340 -12.89 -2.32 3.97
C LEU A 340 -13.57 -0.95 4.05
N ASN A 341 -14.33 -0.57 3.02
CA ASN A 341 -15.05 0.70 2.98
C ASN A 341 -16.13 0.83 4.05
N ILE A 342 -16.76 -0.28 4.42
CA ILE A 342 -17.77 -0.34 5.48
C ILE A 342 -17.11 -0.36 6.87
N ASP A 343 -16.12 -1.23 7.06
CA ASP A 343 -15.63 -1.59 8.40
C ASP A 343 -14.35 -0.89 8.83
N THR A 344 -13.44 -0.60 7.89
CA THR A 344 -12.10 -0.08 8.21
C THR A 344 -11.92 1.37 7.79
N ARG A 345 -12.69 1.89 6.84
CA ARG A 345 -12.50 3.23 6.28
C ARG A 345 -12.72 4.37 7.28
N GLY A 346 -11.64 5.09 7.55
CA GLY A 346 -11.64 6.44 8.11
C GLY A 346 -11.48 7.52 7.04
N ASP A 347 -11.53 8.78 7.49
CA ASP A 347 -11.40 9.95 6.60
C ASP A 347 -10.01 10.04 5.96
N TRP A 348 -8.97 9.78 6.76
CA TRP A 348 -7.56 9.99 6.41
C TRP A 348 -6.76 8.71 6.22
N PHE A 349 -7.27 7.57 6.67
CA PHE A 349 -6.61 6.27 6.57
C PHE A 349 -7.63 5.16 6.89
N TYR A 350 -7.25 3.91 6.66
CA TYR A 350 -8.02 2.74 7.07
C TYR A 350 -7.56 2.26 8.46
N TYR A 351 -8.51 2.04 9.36
CA TYR A 351 -8.26 1.54 10.70
C TYR A 351 -7.97 0.04 10.70
N ASN A 352 -7.16 -0.38 11.66
CA ASN A 352 -7.06 -1.79 12.01
C ASN A 352 -8.23 -2.19 12.90
N VAL A 353 -9.03 -3.16 12.45
CA VAL A 353 -10.25 -3.62 13.13
C VAL A 353 -10.19 -5.12 13.39
N ASP A 354 -11.10 -5.59 14.22
CA ASP A 354 -11.39 -7.00 14.42
C ASP A 354 -12.22 -7.51 13.23
N SER A 355 -11.75 -8.55 12.55
CA SER A 355 -12.39 -9.09 11.34
C SER A 355 -13.81 -9.63 11.57
N ASN A 356 -14.19 -10.01 12.80
CA ASN A 356 -15.51 -10.56 13.10
C ASN A 356 -16.51 -9.48 13.54
N SER A 357 -16.07 -8.55 14.38
CA SER A 357 -16.93 -7.49 14.97
C SER A 357 -16.86 -6.15 14.24
N GLY A 358 -15.78 -5.88 13.49
CA GLY A 358 -15.51 -4.57 12.88
C GLY A 358 -15.07 -3.49 13.87
N GLY A 359 -14.93 -3.84 15.16
CA GLY A 359 -14.46 -2.90 16.19
C GLY A 359 -12.96 -2.60 16.02
N ILE A 360 -12.55 -1.36 16.31
CA ILE A 360 -11.13 -0.96 16.26
C ILE A 360 -10.29 -1.89 17.13
N PHE A 361 -9.31 -2.56 16.51
CA PHE A 361 -8.44 -3.54 17.16
C PHE A 361 -7.16 -2.90 17.66
N THR A 362 -6.52 -2.06 16.83
CA THR A 362 -5.36 -1.25 17.23
C THR A 362 -5.59 0.22 16.92
N ARG A 363 -4.81 1.06 17.61
CA ARG A 363 -4.81 2.52 17.41
C ARG A 363 -3.53 2.97 16.73
N TRP A 364 -3.05 2.17 15.77
CA TRP A 364 -1.93 2.53 14.92
C TRP A 364 -2.19 2.10 13.48
N ILE A 365 -1.57 2.80 12.54
CA ILE A 365 -1.39 2.36 11.15
C ILE A 365 0.10 2.16 10.91
N ASP A 366 0.43 1.25 10.00
CA ASP A 366 1.82 1.04 9.59
C ASP A 366 2.17 1.80 8.31
N SER A 367 3.46 2.05 8.10
CA SER A 367 4.01 2.70 6.92
C SER A 367 3.66 1.95 5.63
N LEU A 368 3.57 0.62 5.69
CA LEU A 368 3.28 -0.25 4.55
C LEU A 368 1.91 0.05 3.97
N SER A 369 0.92 0.40 4.80
CA SER A 369 -0.42 0.83 4.31
C SER A 369 -0.40 2.06 3.38
N GLY A 370 0.74 2.73 3.22
CA GLY A 370 0.99 3.81 2.25
C GLY A 370 0.84 3.40 0.78
N PHE A 371 0.79 2.09 0.46
CA PHE A 371 0.61 1.59 -0.90
C PHE A 371 -0.85 1.70 -1.36
N PHE A 372 -1.78 1.61 -0.40
CA PHE A 372 -3.20 1.42 -0.67
C PHE A 372 -3.82 2.58 -1.49
N PRO A 373 -3.45 3.86 -1.28
CA PRO A 373 -3.86 4.94 -2.18
C PRO A 373 -3.43 4.72 -3.64
N GLY A 374 -2.30 4.05 -3.89
CA GLY A 374 -1.87 3.65 -5.23
C GLY A 374 -2.82 2.62 -5.85
N VAL A 375 -3.25 1.61 -5.07
CA VAL A 375 -4.25 0.62 -5.51
C VAL A 375 -5.63 1.25 -5.73
N GLN A 376 -6.07 2.15 -4.85
CA GLN A 376 -7.29 2.92 -5.05
C GLN A 376 -7.24 3.76 -6.32
N THR A 377 -6.07 4.34 -6.62
CA THR A 377 -5.83 5.07 -7.87
C THR A 377 -5.94 4.16 -9.10
N LEU A 378 -5.37 2.95 -9.04
CA LEU A 378 -5.51 1.95 -10.09
C LEU A 378 -6.97 1.53 -10.30
N HIS A 379 -7.74 1.38 -9.23
CA HIS A 379 -9.18 1.11 -9.28
C HIS A 379 -9.99 2.28 -9.84
N GLY A 380 -9.52 3.51 -9.64
CA GLY A 380 -10.15 4.76 -10.07
C GLY A 380 -10.84 5.56 -8.95
N ASP A 381 -10.68 5.18 -7.67
CA ASP A 381 -11.20 5.95 -6.53
C ASP A 381 -10.20 7.02 -6.06
N LEU A 382 -10.03 8.04 -6.91
CA LEU A 382 -9.16 9.19 -6.60
C LEU A 382 -9.66 10.02 -5.41
N ASP A 383 -10.98 10.10 -5.22
CA ASP A 383 -11.60 10.92 -4.17
C ASP A 383 -11.18 10.43 -2.77
N ASP A 384 -11.01 9.12 -2.62
CA ASP A 384 -10.57 8.52 -1.37
C ASP A 384 -9.04 8.34 -1.29
N ALA A 385 -8.38 8.08 -2.41
CA ALA A 385 -6.92 7.91 -2.48
C ALA A 385 -6.16 9.19 -2.05
N VAL A 386 -6.58 10.35 -2.56
CA VAL A 386 -5.91 11.63 -2.29
C VAL A 386 -5.82 11.96 -0.79
N PRO A 387 -6.92 12.01 -0.01
CA PRO A 387 -6.83 12.30 1.42
C PRO A 387 -6.01 11.25 2.18
N LYS A 388 -6.09 9.97 1.77
CA LYS A 388 -5.30 8.90 2.41
C LYS A 388 -3.82 9.08 2.21
N HIS A 389 -3.41 9.45 1.00
CA HIS A 389 -2.02 9.78 0.70
C HIS A 389 -1.54 11.03 1.47
N LEU A 390 -2.39 12.05 1.64
CA LEU A 390 -2.05 13.27 2.40
C LEU A 390 -1.73 12.98 3.87
N MET A 391 -2.29 11.92 4.46
CA MET A 391 -1.90 11.51 5.81
C MET A 391 -0.43 11.07 5.87
N PHE A 392 0.04 10.27 4.89
CA PHE A 392 1.44 9.83 4.84
C PHE A 392 2.39 10.99 4.54
N LEU A 393 1.96 11.93 3.70
CA LEU A 393 2.65 13.21 3.56
C LEU A 393 2.80 13.87 4.93
N LYS A 394 1.70 14.04 5.68
CA LYS A 394 1.75 14.64 7.01
C LYS A 394 2.64 13.90 8.00
N LEU A 395 2.71 12.57 7.94
CA LEU A 395 3.65 11.79 8.75
C LEU A 395 5.09 12.13 8.37
N TRP A 396 5.42 12.15 7.08
CA TRP A 396 6.75 12.57 6.65
C TRP A 396 7.05 14.03 7.06
N ASP A 397 6.11 14.95 6.91
CA ASP A 397 6.21 16.33 7.37
C ASP A 397 6.48 16.41 8.87
N THR A 398 5.93 15.50 9.65
CA THR A 398 6.05 15.56 11.10
C THR A 398 7.38 14.97 11.56
N PHE A 399 7.79 13.82 10.98
CA PHE A 399 8.92 13.04 11.49
C PHE A 399 10.17 13.08 10.61
N GLY A 400 10.13 13.77 9.46
CA GLY A 400 11.20 13.71 8.45
C GLY A 400 11.36 12.33 7.81
N SER A 401 10.36 11.47 7.98
CA SER A 401 10.26 10.08 7.54
C SER A 401 8.87 9.57 7.92
N ILE A 402 8.48 8.38 7.50
CA ILE A 402 7.23 7.76 7.96
C ILE A 402 7.60 6.75 9.05
N PRO A 403 7.15 6.93 10.31
CA PRO A 403 7.32 5.90 11.33
C PRO A 403 6.72 4.58 10.84
N GLU A 404 7.42 3.46 11.04
CA GLU A 404 6.90 2.16 10.63
C GLU A 404 5.54 1.84 11.26
N ARG A 405 5.30 2.29 12.49
CA ARG A 405 3.94 2.37 13.05
C ARG A 405 3.73 3.71 13.72
N TRP A 406 2.68 4.40 13.29
CA TRP A 406 2.21 5.63 13.91
C TRP A 406 0.91 5.38 14.67
N GLY A 407 0.89 5.74 15.94
CA GLY A 407 -0.26 5.66 16.83
C GLY A 407 -1.10 6.93 16.78
N PHE A 408 -2.44 6.80 16.85
CA PHE A 408 -3.40 7.90 16.78
C PHE A 408 -4.41 7.85 17.95
N ASN A 409 -5.00 9.00 18.27
CA ASN A 409 -5.98 9.13 19.36
C ASN A 409 -7.40 9.37 18.82
N ILE A 410 -8.35 8.56 19.27
CA ILE A 410 -9.76 8.56 18.79
C ILE A 410 -10.64 9.55 19.57
N ASN A 411 -10.19 10.10 20.69
CA ASN A 411 -11.06 10.86 21.61
C ASN A 411 -11.63 12.20 21.06
N ARG A 412 -11.21 12.68 19.88
CA ARG A 412 -11.84 13.81 19.15
C ARG A 412 -12.83 13.39 18.06
N LEU A 413 -13.00 12.09 17.81
CA LEU A 413 -13.84 11.57 16.72
C LEU A 413 -15.34 11.48 17.06
N LEU A 414 -15.74 11.66 18.33
CA LEU A 414 -17.14 11.55 18.77
C LEU A 414 -17.52 12.70 19.71
N PRO A 415 -18.39 13.65 19.30
CA PRO A 415 -19.04 14.54 20.23
C PRO A 415 -20.20 13.78 20.91
N GLY A 416 -20.00 13.38 22.17
CA GLY A 416 -21.07 13.07 23.11
C GLY A 416 -21.49 11.60 23.25
N ASN A 417 -20.89 10.88 24.19
CA ASN A 417 -21.64 10.02 25.11
C ASN A 417 -20.82 9.63 26.36
N SER A 418 -21.54 9.35 27.45
CA SER A 418 -21.24 9.84 28.80
C SER A 418 -20.65 8.80 29.76
N GLY A 419 -19.87 9.28 30.75
CA GLY A 419 -19.79 8.65 32.08
C GLY A 419 -18.48 7.93 32.40
N ALA A 420 -18.39 6.63 32.12
CA ALA A 420 -17.37 5.76 32.72
C ALA A 420 -16.02 5.75 31.97
N MET A 421 -16.05 5.66 30.65
CA MET A 421 -14.86 5.79 29.80
C MET A 421 -14.27 7.20 29.83
N ALA A 422 -15.10 8.22 30.02
CA ALA A 422 -14.66 9.61 30.12
C ALA A 422 -13.81 9.88 31.38
N HIS A 423 -13.86 9.03 32.42
CA HIS A 423 -13.03 9.23 33.62
C HIS A 423 -11.66 8.55 33.50
N ALA A 424 -11.59 7.36 32.91
CA ALA A 424 -10.34 6.69 32.55
C ALA A 424 -9.62 7.44 31.41
N SER A 425 -10.37 7.89 30.40
CA SER A 425 -9.86 8.70 29.29
C SER A 425 -9.48 10.11 29.75
N ARG A 426 -10.22 10.76 30.66
CA ARG A 426 -9.73 12.02 31.29
C ARG A 426 -8.50 11.82 32.16
N LYS A 427 -8.33 10.66 32.81
CA LYS A 427 -7.09 10.35 33.54
C LYS A 427 -5.92 10.16 32.58
N MET A 428 -6.07 9.38 31.51
CA MET A 428 -5.04 9.18 30.48
C MET A 428 -4.76 10.44 29.66
N GLN A 429 -5.78 11.23 29.31
CA GLN A 429 -5.66 12.48 28.55
C GLN A 429 -5.12 13.61 29.42
N ALA A 430 -5.48 13.70 30.70
CA ALA A 430 -4.81 14.61 31.62
C ALA A 430 -3.37 14.15 31.88
N GLN A 431 -3.07 12.85 31.83
CA GLN A 431 -1.69 12.36 31.93
C GLN A 431 -0.90 12.65 30.65
N SER A 432 -1.41 12.35 29.45
CA SER A 432 -0.73 12.65 28.18
C SER A 432 -0.61 14.15 27.89
N LEU A 433 -1.60 14.97 28.26
CA LEU A 433 -1.50 16.43 28.17
C LEU A 433 -0.51 16.99 29.19
N ARG A 434 -0.50 16.47 30.42
CA ARG A 434 0.52 16.84 31.41
C ARG A 434 1.91 16.42 30.96
N ASP A 435 2.04 15.23 30.37
CA ASP A 435 3.30 14.71 29.85
C ASP A 435 3.74 15.54 28.63
N ALA A 436 2.84 15.88 27.70
CA ALA A 436 3.13 16.77 26.57
C ALA A 436 3.48 18.22 26.99
N ASP A 437 2.84 18.77 28.02
CA ASP A 437 3.17 20.10 28.56
C ASP A 437 4.43 20.08 29.45
N LEU A 438 4.74 18.96 30.10
CA LEU A 438 6.03 18.70 30.75
C LEU A 438 7.14 18.67 29.69
N LEU A 439 6.92 17.98 28.56
CA LEU A 439 7.84 17.89 27.42
C LEU A 439 8.13 19.26 26.77
N ARG A 440 7.14 20.17 26.72
CA ARG A 440 7.35 21.56 26.25
C ARG A 440 8.23 22.39 27.19
N ASN A 441 8.33 22.01 28.46
CA ASN A 441 9.10 22.71 29.49
C ASN A 441 10.40 21.98 29.87
N VAL A 442 10.82 20.98 29.10
CA VAL A 442 12.10 20.27 29.31
C VAL A 442 13.25 21.22 29.02
N ASP A 443 14.15 21.38 30.00
CA ASP A 443 15.41 22.12 29.80
C ASP A 443 16.30 21.35 28.82
N LEU A 444 16.47 21.91 27.63
CA LEU A 444 17.21 21.35 26.49
C LEU A 444 18.71 21.15 26.76
N HIS A 445 19.23 21.64 27.89
CA HIS A 445 20.63 21.42 28.27
C HIS A 445 20.85 20.11 29.03
N ASN A 446 19.78 19.38 29.39
CA ASN A 446 19.86 18.13 30.13
C ASN A 446 19.59 16.91 29.24
N LEU A 447 20.67 16.22 28.85
CA LEU A 447 20.63 15.00 28.03
C LEU A 447 19.76 13.88 28.64
N THR A 448 19.65 13.81 29.97
CA THR A 448 18.81 12.81 30.65
C THR A 448 17.32 13.11 30.48
N ALA A 449 16.93 14.37 30.61
CA ALA A 449 15.55 14.80 30.43
C ALA A 449 15.08 14.67 28.97
N ILE A 450 15.97 14.93 28.01
CA ILE A 450 15.72 14.68 26.57
C ILE A 450 15.50 13.19 26.29
N ARG A 451 16.30 12.32 26.92
CA ARG A 451 16.16 10.87 26.76
C ARG A 451 14.83 10.38 27.32
N GLU A 452 14.47 10.78 28.53
CA GLU A 452 13.18 10.44 29.14
C GLU A 452 12.01 10.97 28.32
N ALA A 453 12.15 12.20 27.81
CA ALA A 453 11.17 12.82 26.94
C ALA A 453 10.91 12.04 25.64
N ASN A 454 11.99 11.61 24.98
CA ASN A 454 11.91 10.82 23.75
C ASN A 454 11.32 9.43 24.00
N GLU A 455 11.68 8.77 25.10
CA GLU A 455 11.10 7.46 25.46
C GLU A 455 9.59 7.55 25.72
N MET A 456 9.13 8.64 26.36
CA MET A 456 7.70 8.89 26.54
C MET A 456 6.99 9.14 25.20
N LEU A 457 7.57 9.96 24.31
CA LEU A 457 6.97 10.23 22.99
C LEU A 457 6.85 8.97 22.13
N LYS A 458 7.85 8.09 22.15
CA LYS A 458 7.82 6.80 21.46
C LYS A 458 6.64 5.93 21.93
N GLN A 459 6.51 5.76 23.24
CA GLN A 459 5.43 4.94 23.82
C GLN A 459 4.03 5.49 23.52
N VAL A 460 3.90 6.81 23.40
CA VAL A 460 2.59 7.45 23.23
C VAL A 460 2.17 7.54 21.75
N ASN A 461 3.11 7.76 20.82
CA ASN A 461 2.78 8.15 19.43
C ASN A 461 3.27 7.19 18.34
N THR A 462 4.24 6.32 18.60
CA THR A 462 4.91 5.55 17.54
C THR A 462 5.31 4.18 18.06
N PRO A 463 4.40 3.18 17.98
CA PRO A 463 4.67 1.83 18.47
C PRO A 463 5.88 1.14 17.82
N LEU A 464 6.33 1.64 16.66
CA LEU A 464 7.55 1.20 16.01
C LEU A 464 8.18 2.37 15.24
N GLU A 465 9.33 2.84 15.73
CA GLU A 465 9.90 4.14 15.37
C GLU A 465 10.96 4.12 14.26
N TRP A 466 11.32 2.96 13.70
CA TRP A 466 12.29 2.89 12.59
C TRP A 466 11.64 3.29 11.24
N TYR A 467 12.47 3.62 10.25
CA TYR A 467 12.09 3.90 8.87
C TYR A 467 13.16 3.35 7.92
N PRO A 468 12.97 2.16 7.33
CA PRO A 468 13.98 1.50 6.50
C PRO A 468 13.96 1.95 5.02
N LEU A 469 13.52 3.18 4.72
CA LEU A 469 13.38 3.72 3.36
C LEU A 469 12.29 3.05 2.51
N ARG A 470 11.19 2.68 3.18
CA ARG A 470 9.95 2.09 2.65
C ARG A 470 9.45 2.74 1.34
N PRO A 471 9.09 1.95 0.31
CA PRO A 471 8.71 2.48 -1.02
C PRO A 471 7.25 2.92 -1.14
N GLU A 472 6.37 2.51 -0.24
CA GLU A 472 4.92 2.54 -0.44
C GLU A 472 4.37 3.98 -0.59
N PHE A 473 5.01 4.94 0.09
CA PHE A 473 4.67 6.35 -0.06
C PHE A 473 5.06 6.93 -1.43
N ILE A 474 6.24 6.58 -1.96
CA ILE A 474 6.65 7.04 -3.29
C ILE A 474 5.92 6.28 -4.40
N GLU A 475 5.53 5.02 -4.18
CA GLU A 475 4.64 4.27 -5.07
C GLU A 475 3.30 5.00 -5.24
N SER A 476 2.60 5.30 -4.14
CA SER A 476 1.31 6.00 -4.23
C SER A 476 1.45 7.42 -4.79
N THR A 477 2.55 8.13 -4.46
CA THR A 477 2.90 9.42 -5.09
C THR A 477 2.97 9.28 -6.60
N TYR A 478 3.66 8.25 -7.09
CA TYR A 478 3.80 7.97 -8.52
C TYR A 478 2.45 7.71 -9.17
N PHE A 479 1.64 6.77 -8.66
CA PHE A 479 0.33 6.45 -9.24
C PHE A 479 -0.61 7.67 -9.27
N LEU A 480 -0.67 8.42 -8.18
CA LEU A 480 -1.49 9.63 -8.09
C LEU A 480 -1.01 10.70 -9.07
N TYR A 481 0.31 10.90 -9.22
CA TYR A 481 0.85 11.79 -10.25
C TYR A 481 0.43 11.36 -11.65
N ARG A 482 0.55 10.06 -11.95
CA ARG A 482 0.18 9.51 -13.26
C ARG A 482 -1.29 9.73 -13.59
N ALA A 483 -2.18 9.59 -12.60
CA ALA A 483 -3.61 9.77 -12.77
C ALA A 483 -4.05 11.24 -12.85
N THR A 484 -3.45 12.11 -12.04
CA THR A 484 -3.93 13.49 -11.84
C THR A 484 -3.10 14.55 -12.56
N ARG A 485 -1.81 14.25 -12.84
CA ARG A 485 -0.78 15.19 -13.28
C ARG A 485 -0.62 16.40 -12.36
N ASP A 486 -0.98 16.25 -11.09
CA ASP A 486 -0.87 17.32 -10.13
C ASP A 486 0.60 17.56 -9.74
N PRO A 487 1.13 18.79 -9.90
CA PRO A 487 2.53 19.09 -9.60
C PRO A 487 2.90 18.93 -8.12
N LEU A 488 1.94 18.83 -7.19
CA LEU A 488 2.20 18.48 -5.80
C LEU A 488 3.04 17.21 -5.67
N TYR A 489 2.69 16.16 -6.42
CA TYR A 489 3.37 14.87 -6.31
C TYR A 489 4.82 14.95 -6.80
N LEU A 490 5.09 15.79 -7.80
CA LEU A 490 6.47 16.08 -8.22
C LEU A 490 7.25 16.82 -7.13
N GLN A 491 6.61 17.71 -6.37
CA GLN A 491 7.25 18.38 -5.23
C GLN A 491 7.59 17.40 -4.11
N ILE A 492 6.66 16.50 -3.81
CA ILE A 492 6.88 15.41 -2.85
C ILE A 492 8.10 14.60 -3.30
N GLY A 493 8.15 14.16 -4.56
CA GLY A 493 9.31 13.46 -5.13
C GLY A 493 10.60 14.26 -5.05
N ALA A 494 10.59 15.53 -5.46
CA ALA A 494 11.78 16.39 -5.50
C ALA A 494 12.38 16.55 -4.11
N ARG A 495 11.50 16.56 -3.13
CA ARG A 495 11.87 16.60 -1.74
C ARG A 495 12.35 15.26 -1.20
N ILE A 496 11.72 14.14 -1.52
CA ILE A 496 12.24 12.81 -1.20
C ILE A 496 13.66 12.66 -1.75
N ALA A 497 13.90 13.10 -2.99
CA ALA A 497 15.24 13.09 -3.60
C ALA A 497 16.26 13.94 -2.83
N ARG A 498 15.85 15.11 -2.33
CA ARG A 498 16.71 15.94 -1.45
C ARG A 498 16.98 15.25 -0.12
N ASP A 499 15.95 14.70 0.52
CA ASP A 499 16.05 14.04 1.81
C ASP A 499 16.93 12.77 1.73
N LEU A 500 16.87 12.04 0.60
CA LEU A 500 17.79 10.94 0.29
C LEU A 500 19.24 11.40 0.27
N GLU A 501 19.54 12.50 -0.42
CA GLU A 501 20.90 13.05 -0.53
C GLU A 501 21.43 13.60 0.79
N THR A 502 20.59 14.32 1.55
CA THR A 502 21.05 15.08 2.72
C THR A 502 21.01 14.30 4.03
N ARG A 503 20.14 13.28 4.14
CA ARG A 503 19.91 12.55 5.40
C ARG A 503 20.21 11.07 5.30
N PHE A 504 19.86 10.44 4.18
CA PHE A 504 19.89 8.98 4.08
C PHE A 504 21.10 8.44 3.32
N MET A 505 21.81 9.26 2.55
CA MET A 505 22.98 8.82 1.79
C MET A 505 24.17 8.53 2.75
N GLY A 506 24.64 7.29 2.73
CA GLY A 506 25.84 6.82 3.43
C GLY A 506 27.00 6.52 2.47
N PRO A 507 28.17 6.12 3.00
CA PRO A 507 29.37 5.84 2.20
C PRO A 507 29.21 4.76 1.12
N CYS A 508 28.34 3.76 1.36
CA CYS A 508 28.16 2.60 0.48
C CYS A 508 26.70 2.31 0.11
N GLY A 509 25.81 3.31 0.19
CA GLY A 509 24.39 3.15 -0.14
C GLY A 509 23.53 4.11 0.66
N PHE A 510 22.27 3.74 0.90
CA PHE A 510 21.32 4.54 1.68
C PHE A 510 20.97 3.85 2.99
N ALA A 511 21.00 4.61 4.08
CA ALA A 511 20.66 4.21 5.44
C ALA A 511 19.39 4.95 5.88
N GLY A 512 18.34 4.20 6.19
CA GLY A 512 17.15 4.74 6.84
C GLY A 512 17.40 5.11 8.31
N PHE A 513 16.33 5.35 9.06
CA PHE A 513 16.42 5.57 10.50
C PHE A 513 16.15 4.27 11.26
N GLN A 514 17.06 3.90 12.16
CA GLN A 514 16.76 2.92 13.21
C GLN A 514 15.85 3.52 14.28
N ASP A 515 15.92 4.84 14.46
CA ASP A 515 15.10 5.59 15.41
C ASP A 515 14.88 7.02 14.89
N ILE A 516 13.66 7.32 14.48
CA ILE A 516 13.28 8.62 13.92
C ILE A 516 13.26 9.74 14.96
N TYR A 517 13.35 9.48 16.27
CA TYR A 517 13.33 10.54 17.29
C TYR A 517 14.67 11.14 17.60
N ASN A 518 15.74 10.39 17.38
CA ASN A 518 17.12 10.86 17.54
C ASN A 518 17.90 10.85 16.23
N GLY A 519 17.28 10.44 15.12
CA GLY A 519 17.91 10.38 13.80
C GLY A 519 19.00 9.31 13.70
N LYS A 520 19.01 8.31 14.59
CA LYS A 520 20.01 7.24 14.55
C LYS A 520 19.85 6.46 13.24
N PRO A 521 20.90 6.39 12.41
CA PRO A 521 20.79 5.71 11.13
C PRO A 521 20.81 4.19 11.31
N GLN A 522 20.16 3.48 10.39
CA GLN A 522 20.18 2.03 10.29
C GLN A 522 21.30 1.59 9.34
N ASP A 523 22.16 0.68 9.79
CA ASP A 523 23.24 0.13 8.95
C ASP A 523 22.78 -1.10 8.14
N ARG A 524 21.71 -0.90 7.36
CA ARG A 524 21.15 -1.87 6.42
C ARG A 524 20.51 -1.12 5.25
N MET A 525 20.86 -1.51 4.02
CA MET A 525 20.15 -1.08 2.82
C MET A 525 19.40 -2.29 2.28
N GLU A 526 18.09 -2.26 2.44
CA GLU A 526 17.20 -3.32 1.94
C GLU A 526 17.22 -3.31 0.39
N SER A 527 17.03 -4.48 -0.23
CA SER A 527 17.02 -4.59 -1.70
C SER A 527 15.94 -3.71 -2.36
N PHE A 528 14.77 -3.56 -1.73
CA PHE A 528 13.67 -2.70 -2.19
C PHE A 528 14.01 -1.21 -2.31
N VAL A 529 15.09 -0.74 -1.66
CA VAL A 529 15.51 0.66 -1.83
C VAL A 529 15.90 0.92 -3.29
N LEU A 530 16.60 -0.03 -3.91
CA LEU A 530 17.00 0.05 -5.32
C LEU A 530 15.91 -0.42 -6.27
N SER A 531 15.19 -1.48 -5.91
CA SER A 531 14.17 -2.05 -6.79
C SER A 531 12.84 -1.27 -6.75
N GLU A 532 12.52 -0.54 -5.69
CA GLU A 532 11.22 0.14 -5.58
C GLU A 532 11.35 1.63 -5.32
N THR A 533 11.97 2.04 -4.20
CA THR A 533 11.99 3.44 -3.77
C THR A 533 12.61 4.34 -4.84
N LEU A 534 13.79 3.98 -5.36
CA LEU A 534 14.43 4.72 -6.44
C LEU A 534 13.75 4.51 -7.80
N LYS A 535 13.09 3.36 -8.03
CA LYS A 535 12.35 3.06 -9.27
C LYS A 535 11.14 3.97 -9.43
N TYR A 536 10.26 4.03 -8.42
CA TYR A 536 9.09 4.90 -8.46
C TYR A 536 9.48 6.38 -8.48
N LEU A 537 10.54 6.75 -7.74
CA LEU A 537 11.07 8.11 -7.79
C LEU A 537 11.61 8.49 -9.18
N TYR A 538 12.31 7.58 -9.86
CA TYR A 538 12.78 7.80 -11.23
C TYR A 538 11.62 7.95 -12.20
N LEU A 539 10.65 7.03 -12.13
CA LEU A 539 9.45 7.05 -12.99
C LEU A 539 8.59 8.29 -12.78
N LEU A 540 8.52 8.81 -11.55
CA LEU A 540 7.79 10.05 -11.25
C LEU A 540 8.31 11.22 -12.09
N PHE A 541 9.62 11.31 -12.31
CA PHE A 541 10.25 12.37 -13.11
C PHE A 541 10.40 12.03 -14.60
N ASP A 542 10.37 10.74 -14.97
CA ASP A 542 10.47 10.29 -16.36
C ASP A 542 9.10 10.19 -17.05
N GLU A 543 8.43 11.31 -17.28
CA GLU A 543 7.08 11.32 -17.88
C GLU A 543 6.99 10.57 -19.22
N GLY A 544 8.08 10.58 -19.98
CA GLY A 544 8.23 9.94 -21.29
C GLY A 544 8.68 8.48 -21.25
N ASN A 545 8.72 7.84 -20.07
CA ASN A 545 9.09 6.43 -19.96
C ASN A 545 8.20 5.52 -20.84
N GLU A 546 8.73 4.39 -21.31
CA GLU A 546 7.98 3.44 -22.15
C GLU A 546 6.80 2.80 -21.40
N LEU A 547 6.88 2.66 -20.06
CA LEU A 547 5.78 2.14 -19.25
C LEU A 547 4.58 3.08 -19.20
N HIS A 548 4.79 4.36 -19.49
CA HIS A 548 3.77 5.41 -19.41
C HIS A 548 2.91 5.57 -20.66
N SER A 549 3.37 5.02 -21.78
CA SER A 549 2.83 5.26 -23.11
C SER A 549 2.39 3.97 -23.82
N THR A 550 2.76 2.81 -23.27
CA THR A 550 2.39 1.51 -23.81
C THR A 550 0.93 1.19 -23.51
N ARG A 551 0.20 0.67 -24.51
CA ARG A 551 -1.16 0.10 -24.34
C ARG A 551 -1.11 -1.34 -23.84
N ASP A 552 -0.02 -1.73 -23.18
CA ASP A 552 0.34 -3.12 -22.93
C ASP A 552 -0.33 -3.70 -21.67
N ASN A 553 -1.25 -2.97 -21.03
CA ASN A 553 -1.81 -3.29 -19.72
C ASN A 553 -0.71 -3.70 -18.72
N THR A 554 0.39 -2.95 -18.69
CA THR A 554 1.51 -3.21 -17.79
C THR A 554 1.07 -2.99 -16.35
N VAL A 555 1.40 -3.94 -15.48
CA VAL A 555 1.08 -3.93 -14.06
C VAL A 555 2.36 -4.18 -13.27
N PHE A 556 2.61 -3.40 -12.22
CA PHE A 556 3.73 -3.62 -11.30
C PHE A 556 3.35 -4.69 -10.28
N SER A 557 4.21 -5.67 -9.98
CA SER A 557 4.02 -6.54 -8.80
C SER A 557 4.10 -5.71 -7.50
N THR A 558 3.90 -6.36 -6.35
CA THR A 558 4.03 -5.72 -5.03
C THR A 558 5.48 -5.35 -4.69
N GLU A 559 6.46 -5.97 -5.35
CA GLU A 559 7.89 -5.59 -5.28
C GLU A 559 8.29 -4.66 -6.45
N GLY A 560 7.30 -3.95 -7.01
CA GLY A 560 7.51 -2.99 -8.08
C GLY A 560 8.09 -3.55 -9.39
N HIS A 561 8.01 -4.86 -9.66
CA HIS A 561 8.48 -5.43 -10.93
C HIS A 561 7.42 -5.26 -12.03
N PRO A 562 7.68 -4.52 -13.12
CA PRO A 562 6.70 -4.36 -14.19
C PRO A 562 6.49 -5.67 -14.95
N MET A 563 5.23 -6.04 -15.18
CA MET A 563 4.83 -7.25 -15.90
C MET A 563 3.77 -6.92 -16.94
N TRP A 564 3.87 -7.55 -18.11
CA TRP A 564 2.88 -7.44 -19.19
C TRP A 564 2.81 -8.78 -19.93
N LEU A 565 1.67 -9.03 -20.57
CA LEU A 565 1.43 -10.25 -21.34
C LEU A 565 1.22 -9.91 -22.81
N LEU A 566 2.13 -10.38 -23.65
CA LEU A 566 1.99 -10.30 -25.10
C LEU A 566 0.80 -11.15 -25.56
N PRO A 567 0.03 -10.72 -26.60
CA PRO A 567 -1.09 -11.51 -27.13
C PRO A 567 -0.70 -12.93 -27.55
N GLU A 568 0.53 -13.12 -28.03
CA GLU A 568 1.06 -14.44 -28.39
C GLU A 568 1.29 -15.35 -27.18
N VAL A 569 1.79 -14.80 -26.06
CA VAL A 569 1.98 -15.55 -24.81
C VAL A 569 0.61 -15.98 -24.27
N LYS A 570 -0.40 -15.09 -24.28
CA LYS A 570 -1.78 -15.44 -23.90
C LYS A 570 -2.36 -16.54 -24.79
N ARG A 571 -2.15 -16.46 -26.11
CA ARG A 571 -2.63 -17.50 -27.05
C ARG A 571 -1.93 -18.84 -26.81
N ARG A 572 -0.60 -18.83 -26.71
CA ARG A 572 0.22 -20.02 -26.44
C ARG A 572 -0.22 -20.69 -25.15
N TYR A 573 -0.38 -19.93 -24.07
CA TYR A 573 -0.85 -20.47 -22.81
C TYR A 573 -2.23 -21.13 -22.91
N LYS A 574 -3.17 -20.51 -23.64
CA LYS A 574 -4.50 -21.09 -23.88
C LYS A 574 -4.48 -22.37 -24.71
N THR A 575 -3.54 -22.53 -25.64
CA THR A 575 -3.48 -23.69 -26.56
C THR A 575 -2.56 -24.81 -26.09
N GLU A 576 -1.46 -24.46 -25.41
CA GLU A 576 -0.37 -25.37 -25.05
C GLU A 576 -0.21 -25.54 -23.53
N GLY A 577 -0.93 -24.73 -22.74
CA GLY A 577 -0.90 -24.82 -21.28
C GLY A 577 -1.34 -26.19 -20.81
N THR A 578 -0.48 -26.88 -20.07
CA THR A 578 -0.79 -28.21 -19.53
C THR A 578 -0.53 -28.29 -18.03
N PHE A 579 -1.35 -29.06 -17.33
CA PHE A 579 -1.12 -29.47 -15.95
C PHE A 579 -1.05 -31.00 -15.91
N THR A 580 0.16 -31.56 -15.93
CA THR A 580 0.37 -33.02 -16.11
C THR A 580 1.06 -33.69 -14.94
N ASP A 581 1.45 -32.95 -13.90
CA ASP A 581 2.10 -33.53 -12.73
C ASP A 581 1.08 -34.36 -11.93
N PRO A 582 1.15 -35.71 -11.94
CA PRO A 582 0.12 -36.54 -11.33
C PRO A 582 0.06 -36.37 -9.81
N TRP A 583 1.19 -36.04 -9.19
CA TRP A 583 1.27 -35.85 -7.75
C TRP A 583 0.51 -34.59 -7.34
N TRP A 584 0.75 -33.47 -8.02
CA TRP A 584 0.05 -32.22 -7.70
C TRP A 584 -1.44 -32.29 -8.03
N ILE A 585 -1.82 -32.95 -9.13
CA ILE A 585 -3.23 -33.20 -9.45
C ILE A 585 -3.91 -33.98 -8.33
N GLN A 586 -3.27 -35.06 -7.85
CA GLN A 586 -3.81 -35.86 -6.75
C GLN A 586 -3.88 -35.04 -5.45
N HIS A 587 -2.83 -34.30 -5.11
CA HIS A 587 -2.74 -33.49 -3.89
C HIS A 587 -3.82 -32.40 -3.85
N LEU A 588 -4.02 -31.66 -4.95
CA LEU A 588 -5.08 -30.64 -5.02
C LEU A 588 -6.47 -31.28 -4.92
N ALA A 589 -6.69 -32.43 -5.57
CA ALA A 589 -7.95 -33.17 -5.43
C ALA A 589 -8.19 -33.66 -3.98
N GLU A 590 -7.14 -34.02 -3.24
CA GLU A 590 -7.22 -34.34 -1.82
C GLU A 590 -7.57 -33.11 -0.98
N CYS A 591 -6.90 -31.98 -1.21
CA CYS A 591 -7.20 -30.71 -0.54
C CYS A 591 -8.65 -30.27 -0.78
N GLU A 592 -9.14 -30.34 -2.02
CA GLU A 592 -10.52 -30.03 -2.38
C GLU A 592 -11.52 -30.95 -1.67
N ARG A 593 -11.24 -32.27 -1.59
CA ARG A 593 -12.09 -33.22 -0.85
C ARG A 593 -12.12 -32.92 0.65
N GLU A 594 -10.97 -32.65 1.25
CA GLU A 594 -10.87 -32.29 2.67
C GLU A 594 -11.62 -31.00 2.96
N GLU A 595 -11.55 -30.03 2.06
CA GLU A 595 -12.23 -28.75 2.19
C GLU A 595 -13.75 -28.91 2.06
N ILE A 596 -14.23 -29.63 1.06
CA ILE A 596 -15.66 -29.95 0.91
C ILE A 596 -16.17 -30.64 2.19
N ALA A 597 -15.44 -31.62 2.71
CA ALA A 597 -15.81 -32.33 3.92
C ALA A 597 -15.78 -31.42 5.17
N TYR A 598 -14.82 -30.49 5.26
CA TYR A 598 -14.76 -29.49 6.32
C TYR A 598 -15.99 -28.57 6.29
N LEU A 599 -16.29 -28.01 5.12
CA LEU A 599 -17.44 -27.13 4.92
C LEU A 599 -18.76 -27.87 5.23
N GLU A 600 -18.89 -29.15 4.86
CA GLU A 600 -20.06 -29.99 5.17
C GLU A 600 -20.20 -30.27 6.67
N ARG A 601 -19.09 -30.53 7.38
CA ARG A 601 -19.12 -30.67 8.85
C ARG A 601 -19.55 -29.39 9.53
N ARG A 602 -19.04 -28.24 9.07
CA ARG A 602 -19.43 -26.92 9.59
C ARG A 602 -20.91 -26.64 9.35
N GLN A 603 -21.44 -27.03 8.18
CA GLN A 603 -22.87 -26.97 7.89
C GLN A 603 -23.71 -27.87 8.81
N ASN A 604 -23.22 -29.06 9.17
CA ASN A 604 -23.95 -30.01 10.02
C ASN A 604 -23.87 -29.71 11.53
N HIS A 605 -22.89 -28.93 11.99
CA HIS A 605 -22.72 -28.55 13.40
C HIS A 605 -23.25 -27.15 13.74
N GLY A 606 -23.51 -26.30 12.73
CA GLY A 606 -24.22 -25.03 12.89
C GLY A 606 -25.69 -25.19 12.55
N GLY A 607 -26.55 -25.25 13.57
CA GLY A 607 -28.00 -25.13 13.37
C GLY A 607 -28.35 -23.73 12.86
N ASP A 608 -29.09 -23.68 11.76
CA ASP A 608 -29.73 -22.52 11.11
C ASP A 608 -28.86 -21.49 10.37
N ALA A 609 -29.03 -21.43 9.04
CA ALA A 609 -29.53 -20.26 8.27
C ALA A 609 -29.18 -20.34 6.78
N ALA A 610 -30.11 -19.91 5.92
CA ALA A 610 -30.05 -19.98 4.46
C ALA A 610 -28.83 -19.29 3.78
N GLY A 611 -28.08 -18.43 4.49
CA GLY A 611 -26.84 -17.79 4.02
C GLY A 611 -25.66 -18.76 3.88
N GLY A 612 -25.59 -19.77 4.75
CA GLY A 612 -24.55 -20.81 4.70
C GLY A 612 -24.58 -21.60 3.39
N ASN A 613 -25.76 -21.80 2.79
CA ASN A 613 -25.92 -22.57 1.56
C ASN A 613 -25.42 -21.80 0.31
N MET A 614 -25.49 -20.47 0.30
CA MET A 614 -25.01 -19.64 -0.83
C MET A 614 -23.50 -19.39 -0.73
N PHE A 615 -22.98 -19.08 0.46
CA PHE A 615 -21.53 -19.02 0.71
C PHE A 615 -20.86 -20.36 0.39
N PHE A 616 -21.49 -21.48 0.78
CA PHE A 616 -21.02 -22.82 0.49
C PHE A 616 -21.09 -23.18 -0.99
N LYS A 617 -22.17 -22.80 -1.71
CA LYS A 617 -22.25 -22.97 -3.17
C LYS A 617 -21.20 -22.11 -3.90
N PHE A 618 -20.93 -20.90 -3.41
CA PHE A 618 -19.88 -20.03 -3.95
C PHE A 618 -18.49 -20.61 -3.69
N ALA A 619 -18.16 -21.00 -2.46
CA ALA A 619 -16.88 -21.64 -2.12
C ALA A 619 -16.67 -22.95 -2.91
N LYS A 620 -17.71 -23.79 -3.01
CA LYS A 620 -17.68 -24.99 -3.87
C LYS A 620 -17.54 -24.65 -5.36
N ARG A 621 -18.07 -23.53 -5.85
CA ARG A 621 -17.92 -23.09 -7.26
C ARG A 621 -16.52 -22.54 -7.53
N LEU A 622 -16.01 -21.71 -6.63
CA LEU A 622 -14.66 -21.13 -6.67
C LEU A 622 -13.61 -22.25 -6.76
N LEU A 623 -13.76 -23.28 -5.91
CA LEU A 623 -12.84 -24.41 -5.81
C LEU A 623 -13.09 -25.53 -6.84
N ARG A 624 -14.20 -25.53 -7.60
CA ARG A 624 -14.45 -26.56 -8.65
C ARG A 624 -13.96 -26.14 -10.04
N GLY A 625 -13.63 -24.87 -10.24
CA GLY A 625 -13.09 -24.36 -11.52
C GLY A 625 -11.61 -24.70 -11.75
N THR A 626 -10.93 -25.29 -10.76
CA THR A 626 -9.47 -25.40 -10.70
C THR A 626 -8.90 -26.69 -11.32
N LEU A 627 -9.70 -27.70 -11.65
CA LEU A 627 -9.24 -28.94 -12.30
C LEU A 627 -10.14 -29.34 -13.49
N PRO A 628 -9.60 -29.94 -14.55
CA PRO A 628 -10.41 -30.51 -15.63
C PRO A 628 -11.23 -31.70 -15.11
N SER A 629 -12.53 -31.70 -15.37
CA SER A 629 -13.45 -32.79 -15.01
C SER A 629 -13.07 -34.08 -15.73
N THR A 630 -12.73 -35.13 -14.99
CA THR A 630 -12.38 -36.47 -15.49
C THR A 630 -13.59 -37.39 -15.72
N GLU A 631 -14.75 -36.84 -16.06
CA GLU A 631 -15.96 -37.63 -16.34
C GLU A 631 -16.47 -37.36 -17.77
N ASP A 632 -15.73 -37.84 -18.76
CA ASP A 632 -16.26 -38.11 -20.09
C ASP A 632 -15.88 -39.56 -20.47
N GLU A 633 -16.72 -40.52 -20.08
CA GLU A 633 -16.77 -41.84 -20.72
C GLU A 633 -17.99 -41.94 -21.65
N PRO A 634 -17.85 -42.61 -22.82
CA PRO A 634 -18.83 -42.53 -23.89
C PRO A 634 -19.91 -43.61 -23.79
N GLY A 635 -21.17 -43.18 -23.85
CA GLY A 635 -22.26 -43.93 -24.48
C GLY A 635 -23.33 -44.52 -23.56
N ALA A 636 -24.56 -44.00 -23.70
CA ALA A 636 -25.71 -44.76 -24.20
C ALA A 636 -27.01 -43.95 -24.07
N GLY A 637 -27.82 -43.94 -25.14
CA GLY A 637 -29.27 -43.79 -25.03
C GLY A 637 -29.85 -42.47 -25.52
N ALA A 638 -30.14 -42.42 -26.83
CA ALA A 638 -31.06 -41.45 -27.40
C ALA A 638 -32.44 -41.51 -26.72
N GLY A 639 -32.94 -40.34 -26.31
CA GLY A 639 -34.31 -40.12 -25.89
C GLY A 639 -34.73 -38.74 -26.38
N THR A 640 -35.29 -38.69 -27.58
CA THR A 640 -35.93 -37.51 -28.15
C THR A 640 -37.14 -37.14 -27.31
N ASP A 641 -37.19 -35.91 -26.81
CA ASP A 641 -38.47 -35.20 -26.68
C ASP A 641 -38.27 -33.68 -26.78
N ASN A 642 -38.76 -33.17 -27.91
CA ASN A 642 -39.00 -31.76 -28.16
C ASN A 642 -40.15 -31.28 -27.27
N SER A 643 -39.88 -30.39 -26.33
CA SER A 643 -40.88 -29.38 -25.96
C SER A 643 -40.21 -28.04 -25.68
N THR A 644 -40.47 -27.13 -26.60
CA THR A 644 -40.20 -25.69 -26.55
C THR A 644 -40.97 -25.03 -25.42
N LEU A 645 -40.26 -24.33 -24.53
CA LEU A 645 -40.78 -23.16 -23.84
C LEU A 645 -39.69 -22.08 -23.89
N ALA A 646 -39.94 -21.09 -24.74
CA ALA A 646 -39.11 -19.92 -24.96
C ALA A 646 -38.96 -19.13 -23.66
N ALA A 647 -37.71 -18.87 -23.26
CA ALA A 647 -37.37 -17.72 -22.43
C ALA A 647 -36.82 -16.66 -23.39
N GLU A 648 -37.61 -15.62 -23.56
CA GLU A 648 -37.29 -14.43 -24.34
C GLU A 648 -35.96 -13.83 -23.86
N ALA A 649 -35.01 -13.71 -24.78
CA ALA A 649 -33.85 -12.84 -24.60
C ALA A 649 -34.36 -11.39 -24.65
N PRO A 650 -34.06 -10.52 -23.66
CA PRO A 650 -34.17 -9.10 -23.90
C PRO A 650 -33.03 -8.70 -24.85
N ASP A 651 -33.45 -8.09 -25.95
CA ASP A 651 -32.66 -7.65 -27.08
C ASP A 651 -31.30 -7.02 -26.72
N ALA A 652 -30.29 -7.52 -27.42
CA ALA A 652 -29.04 -6.84 -27.71
C ALA A 652 -29.32 -5.59 -28.57
N ALA A 653 -29.88 -4.56 -27.95
CA ALA A 653 -30.06 -3.23 -28.52
C ALA A 653 -30.20 -2.18 -27.41
N LEU A 654 -29.26 -2.14 -26.47
CA LEU A 654 -29.14 -1.01 -25.53
C LEU A 654 -27.68 -0.57 -25.32
N ALA A 655 -26.89 -0.69 -26.38
CA ALA A 655 -25.55 -0.12 -26.52
C ALA A 655 -25.57 1.10 -27.46
N ALA A 656 -26.57 1.97 -27.37
CA ALA A 656 -26.63 3.23 -28.11
C ALA A 656 -27.79 4.10 -27.62
N GLU A 657 -27.61 4.83 -26.50
CA GLU A 657 -28.16 6.19 -26.25
C GLU A 657 -27.99 6.60 -24.78
N THR A 658 -26.76 6.49 -24.27
CA THR A 658 -26.30 7.47 -23.29
C THR A 658 -26.01 8.76 -24.04
N THR A 659 -27.02 9.62 -24.19
CA THR A 659 -26.78 11.01 -24.51
C THR A 659 -25.81 11.57 -23.47
N ARG A 660 -24.56 11.74 -23.93
CA ARG A 660 -23.47 12.44 -23.25
C ARG A 660 -23.98 13.80 -22.80
N ARG A 661 -24.48 13.90 -21.56
CA ARG A 661 -24.12 15.08 -20.78
C ARG A 661 -22.71 14.83 -20.32
N ALA A 662 -21.79 15.53 -20.98
CA ALA A 662 -20.42 15.62 -20.54
C ALA A 662 -20.42 15.80 -19.01
N PRO A 663 -19.54 15.11 -18.25
CA PRO A 663 -19.20 15.60 -16.93
C PRO A 663 -18.91 17.09 -17.10
N ALA A 664 -19.41 17.94 -16.21
CA ALA A 664 -19.04 19.35 -16.21
C ALA A 664 -17.52 19.38 -16.34
N THR A 665 -17.06 19.76 -17.53
CA THR A 665 -15.66 19.70 -17.88
C THR A 665 -15.00 20.66 -16.90
N CYS A 666 -14.19 20.15 -15.96
CA CYS A 666 -12.96 20.87 -15.71
C CYS A 666 -12.36 21.05 -17.10
N PRO A 667 -12.13 22.28 -17.58
CA PRO A 667 -11.39 22.42 -18.80
C PRO A 667 -10.06 21.70 -18.54
N VAL A 668 -9.90 20.50 -19.10
CA VAL A 668 -8.57 20.02 -19.45
C VAL A 668 -8.07 21.14 -20.33
N TYR A 669 -7.10 21.87 -19.81
CA TYR A 669 -6.52 22.97 -20.53
C TYR A 669 -5.97 22.40 -21.84
N THR A 670 -6.69 22.60 -22.95
CA THR A 670 -6.02 22.67 -24.25
C THR A 670 -5.08 23.86 -24.10
N PRO A 671 -3.75 23.64 -24.17
CA PRO A 671 -2.82 24.76 -24.16
C PRO A 671 -3.27 25.76 -25.24
N PRO A 672 -3.33 27.07 -24.95
CA PRO A 672 -3.54 28.07 -25.98
C PRO A 672 -2.54 27.81 -27.09
N SER A 673 -3.03 27.88 -28.33
CA SER A 673 -2.25 27.77 -29.55
C SER A 673 -0.88 28.43 -29.38
N LEU A 674 0.15 27.63 -29.64
CA LEU A 674 1.59 27.93 -29.65
C LEU A 674 1.94 29.04 -30.65
N GLU A 675 1.58 30.29 -30.38
CA GLU A 675 2.14 31.44 -31.10
C GLU A 675 2.33 32.64 -30.14
N GLY A 676 3.43 32.64 -29.40
CA GLY A 676 3.86 33.77 -28.57
C GLY A 676 5.11 33.45 -27.73
N PRO A 677 6.04 34.41 -27.54
CA PRO A 677 7.35 34.11 -26.95
C PRO A 677 7.27 33.89 -25.43
N ALA A 678 7.81 32.74 -25.01
CA ALA A 678 8.37 32.41 -23.70
C ALA A 678 7.89 33.20 -22.47
N HIS A 679 6.73 32.85 -21.93
CA HIS A 679 6.44 33.09 -20.52
C HIS A 679 6.00 31.77 -19.86
N ALA A 680 6.75 31.38 -18.83
CA ALA A 680 6.46 30.23 -17.98
C ALA A 680 5.01 30.29 -17.47
N GLN A 681 4.18 29.37 -17.97
CA GLN A 681 2.82 29.18 -17.46
C GLN A 681 2.89 28.22 -16.27
N TRP A 682 2.62 28.75 -15.09
CA TRP A 682 2.52 28.01 -13.82
C TRP A 682 1.47 26.89 -13.93
N LEU A 683 1.84 25.66 -13.57
CA LEU A 683 0.90 24.55 -13.44
C LEU A 683 0.16 24.68 -12.11
N TYR A 684 -1.16 24.87 -12.18
CA TYR A 684 -2.05 24.88 -11.02
C TYR A 684 -2.29 23.43 -10.54
N SER A 685 -2.18 23.15 -9.24
CA SER A 685 -2.57 21.95 -8.51
C SER A 685 -4.06 22.07 -8.15
N PRO A 686 -4.96 21.32 -8.81
CA PRO A 686 -6.38 21.38 -8.49
C PRO A 686 -6.69 20.71 -7.14
N LEU A 687 -5.87 19.75 -6.71
CA LEU A 687 -6.10 18.92 -5.52
C LEU A 687 -5.96 19.70 -4.20
N LEU A 688 -5.17 20.78 -4.20
CA LEU A 688 -4.93 21.62 -3.02
C LEU A 688 -5.78 22.89 -2.95
N SER A 689 -6.77 23.03 -3.82
CA SER A 689 -7.79 24.09 -3.74
C SER A 689 -8.61 24.06 -2.44
N GLY A 690 -8.52 22.98 -1.66
CA GLY A 690 -9.11 22.79 -0.33
C GLY A 690 -8.08 22.79 0.82
N TYR A 691 -7.20 23.79 0.85
CA TYR A 691 -6.10 23.96 1.82
C TYR A 691 -6.49 23.79 3.31
N SER A 692 -7.77 24.00 3.66
CA SER A 692 -8.30 23.79 5.02
C SER A 692 -8.15 22.35 5.53
N ARG A 693 -8.12 21.34 4.67
CA ARG A 693 -8.13 19.94 5.12
C ARG A 693 -6.78 19.44 5.64
N LEU A 694 -5.65 20.04 5.25
CA LEU A 694 -4.36 19.70 5.89
C LEU A 694 -4.34 20.15 7.36
N PHE A 695 -4.90 21.33 7.66
CA PHE A 695 -5.06 21.80 9.04
C PHE A 695 -6.05 20.96 9.85
N GLU A 696 -7.03 20.34 9.20
CA GLU A 696 -7.93 19.39 9.85
C GLU A 696 -7.17 18.17 10.40
N ILE A 697 -6.11 17.71 9.71
CA ILE A 697 -5.26 16.63 10.23
C ILE A 697 -4.56 17.08 11.52
N GLU A 698 -4.00 18.30 11.53
CA GLU A 698 -3.35 18.87 12.73
C GLU A 698 -4.34 19.08 13.86
N GLU A 699 -5.56 19.55 13.56
CA GLU A 699 -6.59 19.72 14.55
C GLU A 699 -7.02 18.38 15.13
N ARG A 700 -7.25 17.36 14.30
CA ARG A 700 -7.76 16.06 14.75
C ARG A 700 -6.70 15.21 15.45
N PHE A 701 -5.46 15.23 14.97
CA PHE A 701 -4.38 14.33 15.39
C PHE A 701 -3.14 15.04 15.94
N GLY A 702 -3.20 16.35 16.17
CA GLY A 702 -2.06 17.14 16.64
C GLY A 702 -1.48 16.71 18.00
N ASP A 703 -2.21 15.91 18.77
CA ASP A 703 -1.69 15.29 20.00
C ASP A 703 -0.71 14.14 19.73
N THR A 704 -0.84 13.49 18.57
CA THR A 704 -0.01 12.35 18.14
C THR A 704 0.94 12.70 16.99
N LEU A 705 0.73 13.84 16.31
CA LEU A 705 1.65 14.44 15.34
C LEU A 705 2.67 15.35 16.02
N VAL A 706 3.53 14.74 16.82
CA VAL A 706 4.61 15.43 17.53
C VAL A 706 5.91 15.28 16.75
N PRO A 707 6.46 16.38 16.18
CA PRO A 707 7.75 16.32 15.51
C PRO A 707 8.87 15.92 16.49
N PRO A 708 9.87 15.13 16.07
CA PRO A 708 11.00 14.76 16.93
C PRO A 708 11.92 15.96 17.19
N LEU A 709 12.69 15.96 18.28
CA LEU A 709 13.45 17.14 18.72
C LEU A 709 14.44 17.66 17.67
N TRP A 710 15.20 16.78 17.01
CA TRP A 710 16.10 17.17 15.91
C TRP A 710 15.37 17.77 14.70
N ASN A 711 14.06 17.55 14.62
CA ASN A 711 13.18 18.13 13.61
C ASN A 711 12.40 19.35 14.14
N ARG A 712 12.41 19.60 15.47
CA ARG A 712 11.81 20.76 16.17
C ARG A 712 12.77 21.94 16.28
N ASP A 713 14.08 21.71 16.24
CA ASP A 713 15.13 22.77 16.30
C ASP A 713 15.16 23.71 15.09
N LEU A 714 14.12 23.68 14.24
CA LEU A 714 13.88 24.65 13.18
C LEU A 714 12.99 25.81 13.67
N GLY A 715 13.29 26.33 14.87
CA GLY A 715 12.69 27.55 15.39
C GLY A 715 13.28 28.81 14.69
N PRO A 716 12.51 29.90 14.54
CA PRO A 716 12.94 31.06 13.76
C PRO A 716 14.17 31.80 14.31
N GLU A 717 14.45 31.71 15.61
CA GLU A 717 15.56 32.43 16.27
C GLU A 717 16.87 31.62 16.37
N LEU A 718 16.83 30.29 16.25
CA LEU A 718 18.03 29.42 16.17
C LEU A 718 18.51 29.17 14.72
N ARG A 719 18.06 30.02 13.77
CA ARG A 719 18.59 30.06 12.39
C ARG A 719 20.01 30.64 12.28
N GLN A 720 20.63 31.09 13.37
CA GLN A 720 21.93 31.78 13.32
C GLN A 720 23.10 31.09 14.03
N GLU A 721 22.91 30.15 14.95
CA GLU A 721 24.05 29.48 15.60
C GLU A 721 23.81 27.98 15.74
N GLY A 722 24.53 27.21 14.92
CA GLY A 722 24.42 25.77 14.84
C GLY A 722 25.00 25.05 16.06
N LEU A 723 24.26 24.07 16.57
CA LEU A 723 24.79 23.07 17.49
C LEU A 723 24.69 21.69 16.84
N GLN A 724 25.87 21.20 16.45
CA GLN A 724 26.09 19.84 15.94
C GLN A 724 26.03 18.84 17.10
N VAL A 725 25.34 17.73 16.90
CA VAL A 725 25.71 16.47 17.56
C VAL A 725 26.18 15.49 16.50
N GLY A 726 27.52 15.48 16.32
CA GLY A 726 28.27 14.29 15.93
C GLY A 726 28.16 13.84 14.47
N LEU A 727 28.79 14.58 13.54
CA LEU A 727 29.64 14.11 12.44
C LEU A 727 30.22 15.38 11.80
N ALA A 728 31.53 15.56 11.85
CA ALA A 728 32.19 16.83 11.48
C ALA A 728 31.92 17.22 10.01
N PRO A 729 31.43 18.45 9.72
CA PRO A 729 31.29 18.93 8.36
C PRO A 729 32.56 19.65 7.88
N GLY A 730 32.91 19.44 6.61
CA GLY A 730 33.84 20.31 5.90
C GLY A 730 33.29 21.75 5.77
N PRO A 731 34.15 22.75 5.55
CA PRO A 731 33.74 24.14 5.57
C PRO A 731 32.91 24.48 4.32
N GLY A 732 31.63 24.87 4.50
CA GLY A 732 30.90 25.63 3.47
C GLY A 732 29.40 25.36 3.23
N ARG A 733 28.70 24.48 3.97
CA ARG A 733 27.26 24.22 3.70
C ARG A 733 26.34 24.79 4.78
N THR A 734 25.53 25.77 4.40
CA THR A 734 24.44 26.33 5.22
C THR A 734 23.28 25.34 5.28
N ALA A 735 22.86 25.01 6.51
CA ALA A 735 21.78 24.09 6.82
C ALA A 735 20.43 24.80 6.78
N ALA A 736 19.55 24.39 5.87
CA ALA A 736 18.14 24.76 5.89
C ALA A 736 17.30 23.58 5.36
N SER A 737 16.90 22.67 6.25
CA SER A 737 15.91 21.65 5.90
C SER A 737 14.97 21.38 7.07
N ALA A 738 13.86 22.10 7.09
CA ALA A 738 12.69 21.67 7.84
C ALA A 738 12.05 20.45 7.15
N ALA A 739 11.42 19.57 7.92
CA ALA A 739 10.52 18.47 7.51
C ALA A 739 9.51 18.84 6.39
N ILE A 740 8.84 17.89 5.69
CA ILE A 740 7.97 18.04 4.45
C ILE A 740 6.84 19.13 4.53
N GLU A 741 6.97 20.23 5.27
CA GLU A 741 6.19 21.41 4.95
C GLU A 741 6.49 21.89 3.52
N LEU A 742 5.45 21.95 2.69
CA LEU A 742 5.51 22.66 1.41
C LEU A 742 5.93 24.11 1.70
N ASP A 743 6.67 24.71 0.78
CA ASP A 743 7.24 26.05 0.98
C ASP A 743 6.17 27.08 1.39
N PRO A 744 6.39 27.98 2.36
CA PRO A 744 5.40 28.99 2.73
C PRO A 744 4.91 29.86 1.56
N ALA A 745 5.77 30.12 0.57
CA ALA A 745 5.35 30.82 -0.64
C ALA A 745 4.58 29.92 -1.61
N PHE A 746 4.77 28.59 -1.58
CA PHE A 746 3.81 27.64 -2.15
C PHE A 746 2.43 27.89 -1.52
N TYR A 747 2.29 27.74 -0.20
CA TYR A 747 1.00 27.96 0.48
C TYR A 747 0.40 29.35 0.21
N ALA A 748 1.20 30.41 0.19
CA ALA A 748 0.73 31.77 -0.10
C ALA A 748 0.23 31.96 -1.54
N ARG A 749 0.85 31.30 -2.54
CA ARG A 749 0.40 31.34 -3.95
C ARG A 749 -0.91 30.55 -4.15
N TRP A 750 -1.12 29.47 -3.41
CA TRP A 750 -2.33 28.64 -3.49
C TRP A 750 -3.50 29.16 -2.66
N ALA A 751 -3.20 29.82 -1.53
CA ALA A 751 -4.19 30.52 -0.74
C ALA A 751 -4.72 31.79 -1.45
N ASP A 752 -4.08 32.25 -2.54
CA ASP A 752 -4.58 33.36 -3.36
C ASP A 752 -5.84 32.93 -4.14
N PRO A 753 -7.03 33.46 -3.79
CA PRO A 753 -8.30 33.09 -4.41
C PRO A 753 -8.35 33.42 -5.92
N ARG A 754 -7.42 34.22 -6.43
CA ARG A 754 -7.34 34.59 -7.85
C ARG A 754 -6.77 33.46 -8.73
N GLY A 755 -6.03 32.51 -8.16
CA GLY A 755 -5.39 31.40 -8.87
C GLY A 755 -6.15 30.06 -8.84
N SER A 756 -7.07 29.87 -7.88
CA SER A 756 -7.84 28.62 -7.75
C SER A 756 -9.15 28.69 -8.55
N ARG A 757 -9.21 27.98 -9.68
CA ARG A 757 -10.47 27.76 -10.42
C ARG A 757 -10.80 26.26 -10.49
N CYS A 758 -11.15 25.66 -9.35
CA CYS A 758 -12.09 24.52 -9.24
C CYS A 758 -12.55 24.34 -7.78
N ARG A 759 -13.73 23.70 -7.64
CA ARG A 759 -14.70 23.66 -6.51
C ARG A 759 -14.28 24.24 -5.15
N ARG A 760 -15.19 25.02 -4.56
CA ARG A 760 -15.12 25.41 -3.14
C ARG A 760 -15.13 24.13 -2.29
N ALA A 761 -14.14 23.96 -1.43
CA ALA A 761 -14.08 22.83 -0.50
C ALA A 761 -15.26 22.89 0.48
N ALA A 762 -15.81 21.72 0.82
CA ALA A 762 -16.84 21.61 1.84
C ALA A 762 -16.29 22.14 3.18
N THR A 763 -17.06 22.99 3.86
CA THR A 763 -16.73 23.55 5.19
C THR A 763 -17.64 22.99 6.27
N SER A 764 -18.32 21.89 5.98
CA SER A 764 -19.30 21.21 6.81
C SER A 764 -18.67 20.04 7.56
N GLU A 765 -19.23 19.70 8.71
CA GLU A 765 -18.83 18.53 9.48
C GLU A 765 -19.60 17.31 8.99
N SER A 766 -19.05 16.10 9.10
CA SER A 766 -19.81 14.87 8.80
C SER A 766 -19.75 13.87 9.94
N VAL A 767 -20.85 13.17 10.17
CA VAL A 767 -21.03 12.14 11.18
C VAL A 767 -21.49 10.86 10.48
N ASP A 768 -20.99 9.71 10.93
CA ASP A 768 -21.41 8.42 10.41
C ASP A 768 -22.50 7.82 11.32
N LEU A 769 -23.66 7.51 10.75
CA LEU A 769 -24.73 6.76 11.38
C LEU A 769 -24.60 5.29 10.96
N TYR A 770 -24.48 4.41 11.94
CA TYR A 770 -24.41 2.98 11.73
C TYR A 770 -25.76 2.36 12.06
N PHE A 771 -26.39 1.73 11.06
CA PHE A 771 -27.56 0.91 11.24
C PHE A 771 -27.09 -0.53 11.46
N VAL A 772 -27.36 -1.07 12.64
CA VAL A 772 -26.90 -2.39 13.06
C VAL A 772 -28.10 -3.15 13.62
N SER A 773 -28.26 -4.42 13.22
CA SER A 773 -29.28 -5.29 13.80
C SER A 773 -29.01 -5.55 15.29
N ASN A 774 -30.06 -5.63 16.10
CA ASN A 774 -29.94 -5.88 17.55
C ASN A 774 -29.35 -7.24 17.92
N SER A 775 -29.18 -8.16 16.96
CA SER A 775 -28.39 -9.38 17.16
C SER A 775 -26.91 -9.09 17.48
N ASP A 776 -26.41 -7.89 17.15
CA ASP A 776 -24.97 -7.60 17.17
C ASP A 776 -24.57 -6.62 18.31
N ALA A 777 -25.53 -6.06 19.06
CA ALA A 777 -25.29 -4.94 19.98
C ALA A 777 -25.16 -5.30 21.47
N GLY A 778 -25.29 -6.57 21.85
CA GLY A 778 -25.05 -6.97 23.25
C GLY A 778 -25.59 -8.34 23.62
N ASP A 779 -24.89 -9.39 23.24
CA ASP A 779 -24.49 -10.50 24.11
C ASP A 779 -23.57 -11.41 23.30
N ALA A 780 -22.39 -11.71 23.84
CA ALA A 780 -21.54 -12.78 23.34
C ALA A 780 -22.14 -14.12 23.78
N ASP A 781 -23.32 -14.48 23.26
CA ASP A 781 -23.95 -15.80 23.34
C ASP A 781 -25.42 -15.69 22.88
N THR A 782 -25.69 -15.62 21.58
CA THR A 782 -26.95 -16.15 21.00
C THR A 782 -26.79 -16.38 19.50
N ASP A 783 -26.50 -17.63 19.15
CA ASP A 783 -26.57 -18.17 17.79
C ASP A 783 -28.03 -18.14 17.31
N GLY A 784 -28.35 -17.45 16.19
CA GLY A 784 -29.64 -17.68 15.52
C GLY A 784 -30.27 -16.59 14.63
N ALA A 785 -29.70 -15.39 14.49
CA ALA A 785 -30.24 -14.40 13.54
C ALA A 785 -29.55 -14.53 12.17
N GLY A 786 -30.27 -15.06 11.17
CA GLY A 786 -29.76 -15.27 9.82
C GLY A 786 -29.16 -14.00 9.19
N GLU A 787 -27.95 -14.14 8.64
CA GLU A 787 -27.23 -13.11 7.91
C GLU A 787 -28.05 -12.58 6.73
N ALA A 788 -28.58 -11.36 6.85
CA ALA A 788 -29.08 -10.61 5.70
C ALA A 788 -27.86 -10.21 4.85
N ARG A 789 -27.79 -10.74 3.63
CA ARG A 789 -26.83 -10.29 2.61
C ARG A 789 -27.06 -8.79 2.41
N LEU A 790 -26.05 -7.97 2.69
CA LEU A 790 -26.09 -6.53 2.40
C LEU A 790 -26.28 -6.35 0.90
N GLU A 791 -27.49 -5.96 0.48
CA GLU A 791 -27.69 -5.52 -0.89
C GLU A 791 -27.08 -4.11 -1.02
N PRO A 792 -26.17 -3.89 -1.99
CA PRO A 792 -25.60 -2.57 -2.19
C PRO A 792 -26.70 -1.56 -2.51
N PRO A 793 -26.62 -0.31 -2.01
CA PRO A 793 -27.61 0.70 -2.29
C PRO A 793 -27.85 0.90 -3.79
N VAL A 794 -29.12 0.89 -4.19
CA VAL A 794 -29.53 1.08 -5.58
C VAL A 794 -29.82 2.55 -5.84
N VAL A 795 -29.16 3.12 -6.85
CA VAL A 795 -29.40 4.51 -7.28
C VAL A 795 -30.49 4.55 -8.35
N HIS A 796 -31.70 4.89 -7.97
CA HIS A 796 -32.84 5.05 -8.88
C HIS A 796 -32.84 6.43 -9.53
N ARG A 797 -32.29 6.51 -10.75
CA ARG A 797 -32.18 7.78 -11.51
C ARG A 797 -33.51 8.43 -11.87
N ASN A 798 -34.55 7.63 -12.13
CA ASN A 798 -35.87 8.12 -12.55
C ASN A 798 -36.59 8.87 -11.42
N ASN A 799 -36.49 8.37 -10.19
CA ASN A 799 -37.14 8.96 -9.03
C ASN A 799 -36.19 9.85 -8.20
N ARG A 800 -34.90 9.91 -8.58
CA ARG A 800 -33.84 10.58 -7.83
C ARG A 800 -33.78 10.09 -6.38
N THR A 801 -33.76 8.77 -6.22
CA THR A 801 -33.64 8.15 -4.90
C THR A 801 -32.45 7.21 -4.83
N VAL A 802 -31.87 7.09 -3.64
CA VAL A 802 -30.93 6.04 -3.28
C VAL A 802 -31.63 5.20 -2.22
N ALA A 803 -31.85 3.92 -2.50
CA ALA A 803 -32.60 3.06 -1.60
C ALA A 803 -31.80 1.77 -1.36
N SER A 804 -31.96 1.19 -0.17
CA SER A 804 -31.62 -0.21 0.08
C SER A 804 -32.94 -0.96 0.30
N THR A 805 -33.01 -2.20 -0.19
CA THR A 805 -34.17 -3.09 -0.05
C THR A 805 -34.42 -3.49 1.41
N SER A 806 -33.39 -3.42 2.25
CA SER A 806 -33.41 -3.62 3.70
C SER A 806 -32.34 -2.75 4.33
N PHE A 807 -32.64 -2.14 5.47
CA PHE A 807 -31.67 -1.52 6.39
C PHE A 807 -31.45 -2.39 7.64
N LEU A 808 -32.13 -3.55 7.74
CA LEU A 808 -31.77 -4.63 8.66
C LEU A 808 -30.49 -5.30 8.13
N GLY A 809 -29.35 -4.71 8.46
CA GLY A 809 -28.02 -5.04 7.95
C GLY A 809 -27.06 -3.89 8.25
N ARG A 810 -25.74 -4.14 8.23
CA ARG A 810 -24.72 -3.14 8.61
C ARG A 810 -24.57 -2.04 7.55
N HIS A 811 -25.47 -1.07 7.56
CA HIS A 811 -25.42 0.09 6.68
C HIS A 811 -24.76 1.29 7.38
N LYS A 812 -23.84 1.95 6.70
CA LYS A 812 -23.14 3.15 7.13
C LYS A 812 -23.64 4.34 6.33
N LEU A 813 -24.38 5.22 6.98
CA LEU A 813 -24.89 6.46 6.38
C LEU A 813 -24.09 7.65 6.90
N ARG A 814 -23.30 8.27 6.02
CA ARG A 814 -22.60 9.50 6.33
C ARG A 814 -23.55 10.68 6.17
N VAL A 815 -23.85 11.35 7.28
CA VAL A 815 -24.65 12.57 7.31
C VAL A 815 -23.76 13.78 7.54
N GLU A 816 -23.92 14.78 6.70
CA GLU A 816 -23.23 16.04 6.73
C GLU A 816 -24.06 17.06 7.53
N LYS A 817 -23.45 17.68 8.52
CA LYS A 817 -24.01 18.77 9.31
C LYS A 817 -23.74 20.09 8.59
N VAL A 818 -24.82 20.72 8.13
CA VAL A 818 -24.77 21.95 7.32
C VAL A 818 -25.42 23.12 8.04
N SER A 819 -24.84 24.30 7.87
CA SER A 819 -25.31 25.59 8.40
C SER A 819 -25.31 26.64 7.28
N PRO A 820 -26.14 27.70 7.36
CA PRO A 820 -26.21 28.72 6.33
C PRO A 820 -24.84 29.33 6.02
N GLY A 821 -24.49 29.40 4.73
CA GLY A 821 -23.21 29.96 4.28
C GLY A 821 -22.02 29.00 4.28
N GLN A 822 -22.15 27.80 4.86
CA GLN A 822 -21.15 26.73 4.69
C GLN A 822 -21.16 26.23 3.25
N VAL A 823 -20.06 25.59 2.82
CA VAL A 823 -19.99 24.87 1.55
C VAL A 823 -20.26 23.40 1.83
N ASP A 824 -21.15 22.77 1.07
CA ASP A 824 -21.51 21.37 1.24
C ASP A 824 -20.53 20.40 0.56
N THR A 825 -20.69 19.08 0.77
CA THR A 825 -19.87 18.04 0.10
C THR A 825 -20.02 18.00 -1.43
N HIS A 826 -21.00 18.72 -2.00
CA HIS A 826 -21.14 18.91 -3.45
C HIS A 826 -20.40 20.16 -3.96
N GLY A 827 -19.87 20.98 -3.07
CA GLY A 827 -19.14 22.21 -3.37
C GLY A 827 -20.02 23.44 -3.52
N ASP A 828 -21.28 23.38 -3.07
CA ASP A 828 -22.25 24.46 -3.16
C ASP A 828 -22.40 25.19 -1.82
N THR A 829 -22.62 26.51 -1.87
CA THR A 829 -22.93 27.27 -0.66
C THR A 829 -24.35 26.93 -0.19
N VAL A 830 -24.44 26.41 1.03
CA VAL A 830 -25.66 26.07 1.75
C VAL A 830 -26.51 27.32 1.92
N GLN A 831 -27.69 27.29 1.30
CA GLN A 831 -28.61 28.44 1.26
C GLN A 831 -29.44 28.49 2.54
N SER A 832 -29.59 29.68 3.13
CA SER A 832 -30.42 29.90 4.33
C SER A 832 -31.87 29.44 4.14
N ALA A 833 -32.38 29.47 2.90
CA ALA A 833 -33.72 29.02 2.55
C ALA A 833 -33.97 27.53 2.85
N GLN A 834 -32.92 26.69 2.94
CA GLN A 834 -33.08 25.27 3.28
C GLN A 834 -33.51 25.04 4.75
N PHE A 835 -33.31 26.05 5.60
CA PHE A 835 -33.58 26.01 7.05
C PHE A 835 -34.97 26.55 7.39
N GLU A 836 -35.57 27.31 6.48
CA GLU A 836 -36.91 27.87 6.66
C GLU A 836 -37.97 26.75 6.55
N GLY A 837 -38.76 26.57 7.61
CA GLY A 837 -39.84 25.57 7.63
C GLY A 837 -39.38 24.13 7.83
N ALA A 838 -38.14 23.89 8.24
CA ALA A 838 -37.68 22.56 8.65
C ALA A 838 -38.41 22.10 9.93
N ASP A 839 -39.19 21.02 9.80
CA ASP A 839 -40.01 20.49 10.88
C ASP A 839 -39.17 19.64 11.84
N ARG A 840 -39.31 19.96 13.13
CA ARG A 840 -38.57 19.36 14.23
C ARG A 840 -39.49 18.66 15.23
N VAL A 841 -40.80 18.69 14.99
CA VAL A 841 -41.78 18.00 15.82
C VAL A 841 -41.60 16.51 15.59
N ASP A 842 -41.32 15.78 16.66
CA ASP A 842 -41.17 14.34 16.58
C ASP A 842 -42.54 13.68 16.76
N THR A 843 -42.99 13.00 15.72
CA THR A 843 -44.28 12.31 15.68
C THR A 843 -44.30 11.02 16.50
N LEU A 844 -43.12 10.51 16.89
CA LEU A 844 -42.97 9.31 17.70
C LEU A 844 -42.82 9.61 19.20
N SER A 845 -42.44 10.84 19.55
CA SER A 845 -42.20 11.27 20.94
C SER A 845 -42.31 12.79 21.09
N SER A 846 -42.88 13.28 22.21
CA SER A 846 -42.98 14.72 22.46
C SER A 846 -41.65 15.39 22.88
N LYS A 847 -40.52 14.67 22.78
CA LYS A 847 -39.19 15.14 23.22
C LYS A 847 -38.74 16.40 22.49
N CYS A 848 -39.06 16.51 21.21
CA CYS A 848 -38.58 17.59 20.34
C CYS A 848 -39.55 18.77 20.22
N ASP A 849 -40.77 18.65 20.75
CA ASP A 849 -41.84 19.65 20.61
C ASP A 849 -41.48 21.00 21.21
N ALA A 850 -40.83 20.98 22.39
CA ALA A 850 -40.36 22.19 23.06
C ALA A 850 -39.25 22.91 22.26
N THR A 851 -38.39 22.14 21.57
CA THR A 851 -37.32 22.69 20.73
C THR A 851 -37.84 23.23 19.40
N ALA A 852 -38.87 22.58 18.84
CA ALA A 852 -39.54 22.99 17.60
C ALA A 852 -40.27 24.34 17.74
N ALA A 853 -40.86 24.61 18.91
CA ALA A 853 -41.64 25.83 19.16
C ALA A 853 -40.80 27.11 19.31
N LEU A 854 -39.50 27.00 19.58
CA LEU A 854 -38.69 28.14 20.02
C LEU A 854 -37.84 28.77 18.91
N TYR A 855 -37.37 28.04 17.89
CA TYR A 855 -36.43 28.57 16.88
C TYR A 855 -36.44 27.82 15.53
N THR A 856 -36.19 28.56 14.43
CA THR A 856 -35.72 28.00 13.16
C THR A 856 -34.37 27.31 13.36
N PRO A 857 -34.13 26.11 12.83
CA PRO A 857 -32.84 25.43 13.02
C PRO A 857 -31.71 26.24 12.39
N THR A 858 -30.60 26.38 13.12
CA THR A 858 -29.35 26.96 12.59
C THR A 858 -28.49 25.91 11.88
N THR A 859 -28.88 24.65 11.98
CA THR A 859 -28.14 23.48 11.50
C THR A 859 -29.12 22.41 11.02
N LEU A 860 -28.80 21.76 9.91
CA LEU A 860 -29.51 20.61 9.36
C LEU A 860 -28.53 19.48 9.10
N TYR A 861 -29.05 18.28 8.91
CA TYR A 861 -28.27 17.16 8.41
C TYR A 861 -28.65 16.85 6.96
N VAL A 862 -27.68 16.45 6.15
CA VAL A 862 -27.85 15.99 4.77
C VAL A 862 -27.08 14.69 4.61
N ALA A 863 -27.75 13.59 4.24
CA ALA A 863 -27.08 12.35 3.88
C ALA A 863 -26.19 12.56 2.65
N GLY A 864 -24.88 12.43 2.82
CA GLY A 864 -23.89 12.62 1.76
C GLY A 864 -23.40 11.30 1.15
N ARG A 865 -23.34 10.22 1.95
CA ARG A 865 -23.01 8.87 1.45
C ARG A 865 -23.81 7.78 2.16
N LEU A 866 -24.05 6.68 1.46
CA LEU A 866 -24.60 5.44 2.00
C LEU A 866 -23.69 4.28 1.57
N ASP A 867 -23.10 3.57 2.53
CA ASP A 867 -22.13 2.48 2.32
C ASP A 867 -20.96 2.86 1.40
N GLY A 868 -20.44 4.07 1.60
CA GLY A 868 -19.37 4.62 0.76
C GLY A 868 -19.83 5.18 -0.59
N ILE A 869 -21.02 4.80 -1.07
CA ILE A 869 -21.62 5.34 -2.31
C ILE A 869 -22.05 6.79 -2.07
N ALA A 870 -21.53 7.71 -2.90
CA ALA A 870 -21.91 9.12 -2.85
C ALA A 870 -23.36 9.31 -3.29
N ILE A 871 -24.14 10.02 -2.46
CA ILE A 871 -25.54 10.35 -2.78
C ILE A 871 -25.52 11.54 -3.74
N PRO A 872 -26.08 11.44 -4.97
CA PRO A 872 -26.03 12.55 -5.90
C PRO A 872 -26.87 13.74 -5.42
N LYS A 873 -26.44 14.96 -5.78
CA LYS A 873 -27.14 16.19 -5.38
C LYS A 873 -28.63 16.14 -5.76
N GLY A 874 -29.48 16.44 -4.77
CA GLY A 874 -30.93 16.47 -4.93
C GLY A 874 -31.59 15.09 -4.99
N TYR A 875 -30.85 14.02 -4.68
CA TYR A 875 -31.41 12.70 -4.45
C TYR A 875 -31.85 12.57 -3.00
N ALA A 876 -32.95 11.84 -2.78
CA ALA A 876 -33.37 11.44 -1.44
C ALA A 876 -32.88 10.03 -1.12
N VAL A 877 -32.52 9.77 0.13
CA VAL A 877 -32.26 8.42 0.63
C VAL A 877 -33.56 7.86 1.19
N GLU A 878 -33.99 6.70 0.70
CA GLU A 878 -35.18 6.03 1.20
C GLU A 878 -34.78 4.98 2.24
N LEU A 879 -35.31 5.14 3.46
CA LEU A 879 -35.09 4.23 4.57
C LEU A 879 -36.42 3.56 4.96
N PRO A 880 -36.49 2.23 5.08
CA PRO A 880 -37.69 1.55 5.54
C PRO A 880 -38.00 1.83 7.01
N PHE A 881 -39.25 2.22 7.32
CA PHE A 881 -39.72 2.59 8.66
C PHE A 881 -39.54 1.44 9.66
N ARG A 882 -39.87 0.22 9.22
CA ARG A 882 -39.82 -1.00 10.05
C ARG A 882 -38.41 -1.28 10.59
N ASP A 883 -37.38 -0.88 9.84
CA ASP A 883 -35.99 -1.19 10.17
C ASP A 883 -35.41 -0.15 11.15
N LEU A 884 -35.95 1.07 11.13
CA LEU A 884 -35.58 2.16 12.03
C LEU A 884 -36.38 2.14 13.34
N PHE A 885 -37.65 1.76 13.28
CA PHE A 885 -38.61 1.83 14.39
C PHE A 885 -39.40 0.52 14.52
N PRO A 886 -38.78 -0.54 15.09
CA PRO A 886 -39.47 -1.81 15.30
C PRO A 886 -40.60 -1.69 16.34
N GLU A 887 -41.70 -2.43 16.16
CA GLU A 887 -42.95 -2.31 16.92
C GLU A 887 -42.82 -2.54 18.44
N ASP A 888 -41.73 -3.18 18.90
CA ASP A 888 -41.52 -3.59 20.30
C ASP A 888 -40.60 -2.65 21.12
N ARG A 889 -40.23 -1.46 20.61
CA ARG A 889 -39.33 -0.54 21.33
C ARG A 889 -39.98 0.75 21.79
N ASP A 890 -39.73 1.08 23.05
CA ASP A 890 -40.05 2.37 23.64
C ASP A 890 -39.08 3.44 23.07
N VAL A 891 -39.51 4.13 22.00
CA VAL A 891 -38.74 5.18 21.31
C VAL A 891 -38.57 6.44 22.19
N ALA A 892 -39.24 6.49 23.36
CA ALA A 892 -39.25 7.62 24.28
C ALA A 892 -37.86 8.02 24.83
N GLY A 893 -36.82 7.19 24.64
CA GLY A 893 -35.44 7.45 25.08
C GLY A 893 -34.38 7.65 23.99
N SER A 894 -34.67 7.40 22.71
CA SER A 894 -33.65 7.45 21.64
C SER A 894 -33.26 8.86 21.23
N SER A 895 -32.06 9.01 20.65
CA SER A 895 -31.63 10.22 19.92
C SER A 895 -32.26 10.31 18.51
N LEU A 896 -32.96 9.25 18.08
CA LEU A 896 -33.67 9.16 16.81
C LEU A 896 -35.17 9.44 16.99
N GLY A 897 -35.75 10.18 16.04
CA GLY A 897 -37.19 10.48 15.96
C GLY A 897 -37.64 10.63 14.50
N LEU A 898 -38.91 10.94 14.26
CA LEU A 898 -39.47 11.08 12.90
C LEU A 898 -40.43 12.25 12.81
N ASN A 899 -40.26 13.16 11.85
CA ASN A 899 -41.21 14.28 11.67
C ASN A 899 -42.37 13.95 10.73
N ALA A 900 -43.33 14.89 10.59
CA ALA A 900 -44.53 14.71 9.77
C ALA A 900 -44.23 14.53 8.27
N GLN A 901 -43.08 15.01 7.80
CA GLN A 901 -42.57 14.87 6.43
C GLN A 901 -41.81 13.56 6.23
N ARG A 902 -41.84 12.67 7.23
CA ARG A 902 -41.13 11.38 7.26
C ARG A 902 -39.62 11.52 7.12
N GLN A 903 -39.04 12.60 7.62
CA GLN A 903 -37.59 12.76 7.70
C GLN A 903 -37.10 12.24 9.05
N LEU A 904 -35.99 11.51 9.03
CA LEU A 904 -35.33 11.03 10.24
C LEU A 904 -34.77 12.22 11.03
N LEU A 905 -35.12 12.32 12.30
CA LEU A 905 -34.61 13.32 13.24
C LEU A 905 -33.44 12.72 14.03
N LEU A 906 -32.30 13.42 14.05
CA LEU A 906 -31.16 13.13 14.92
C LEU A 906 -31.05 14.28 15.94
N ASP A 907 -31.25 13.99 17.22
CA ASP A 907 -31.29 14.98 18.31
C ASP A 907 -32.17 16.18 17.98
N CYS A 908 -33.41 15.91 17.56
CA CYS A 908 -34.40 16.92 17.16
C CYS A 908 -34.00 17.81 15.97
N THR A 909 -33.07 17.33 15.14
CA THR A 909 -32.62 17.99 13.90
C THR A 909 -32.86 17.07 12.71
N PRO A 910 -33.58 17.52 11.66
CA PRO A 910 -33.91 16.64 10.53
C PRO A 910 -32.73 16.38 9.61
N ILE A 911 -32.68 15.16 9.07
CA ILE A 911 -31.86 14.82 7.93
C ILE A 911 -32.70 15.03 6.66
N VAL A 912 -32.49 16.17 5.98
CA VAL A 912 -33.51 16.75 5.09
C VAL A 912 -33.70 16.00 3.77
N ASN A 913 -32.70 15.25 3.32
CA ASN A 913 -32.78 14.40 2.13
C ASN A 913 -33.00 12.92 2.47
N ILE A 914 -33.41 12.58 3.70
CA ILE A 914 -33.89 11.23 4.03
C ILE A 914 -35.41 11.20 3.99
N ARG A 915 -35.95 10.12 3.44
CA ARG A 915 -37.37 9.80 3.47
C ARG A 915 -37.56 8.42 4.07
N VAL A 916 -38.26 8.35 5.17
CA VAL A 916 -38.65 7.10 5.80
C VAL A 916 -39.92 6.59 5.10
N VAL A 917 -39.78 5.50 4.36
CA VAL A 917 -40.85 4.85 3.58
C VAL A 917 -41.48 3.72 4.39
N GLN A 918 -42.75 3.41 4.13
CA GLN A 918 -43.48 2.36 4.86
C GLN A 918 -43.10 0.96 4.42
#